data_AF-A0A523JUZ9-F1
#
_entry.id   AF-A0A523JUZ9-F1
#
_cell.length_a   1.000
_cell.length_b   1.000
_cell.length_c   1.000
_cell.angle_alpha   90.00
_cell.angle_beta   90.00
_cell.angle_gamma   90.00
#
_symmetry.space_group_name_H-M   'P 1'
#
loop_
_entity.id
_entity.type
_entity.pdbx_description
1 polymer ?
#
loop_
_entity_poly.entity_id
_entity_poly.type
_entity_poly.pdbx_seq_one_letter_code
_entity_poly.pdbx_strand_id
1 'polypeptide(L)'
;MAHASGGLMSAGSVQAGSRRHLFFLVGLLLLALAFGGYSLRQAGRQLIVLRACNAVEDEAWQEVLRLTEPHVGASETGRAAAECRCFALLATDAADQCSELMDEVLADPATVRWAPSAPLSIHLIQTRRDEGRAADAANLAGRAGLMYPTDPDIFFLELVTRSAVENEERVIRALTRRLVSEGVAAVRMRVSLATRHLQRGAFDQALRVLGSEPPPGAGDALSLWYEHRGMAQASAGDLSALQQTYERWLERGGDPSELQARFALTLSLTGLQSPPIPTVERLRSALADDPGDQRTDDGLTEQITIRLILTLANDGRHDESLAVYDHGRERFELVGLSRDELLRSAAHRELAALPIEQRRAMLRIEMTRPVPGATLWLSPDPGAPLDSAYEPYPLVENEALLLERVVGLAPQRWVLRDALGRTVASGTQTLRPDTTHRLRIEPGAALDPKLVVATRRPADGRRRVALLVLDCADWRITQYLRTRGDLPVISGLIERGHSAVLLSDPPFTAAALESLVWPLRRSNVSFIGLVHRYGVELAGLASVGDNPLAALSWLLPEEADFFQVIGAGPLSAANLLFSHGGIDAGRHNEITGPNGQRRRLTLGTSSRDLLLSERKRFPDLAAVPRERDRVHIRTIAAEFDAVEELIQKGDVDLIAMRIEPLDILTHAHFAQAVASGQDDGRALLFEIYRYLDARLGSIDSLLDQDDVLVVMSDHGIRTSMEHSPYALFIASGGDIEPGRSSGTPDLRGIPRALADLFGIETVWPDTGVAPWSNVRMAPHELARDDATPHPDPASN
;
A
#
# COMPACT_ATOMS: atom_id res chain seq x y z
N MET A 1 11.17 -2.05 -105.13
CA MET A 1 10.12 -3.06 -105.37
C MET A 1 8.90 -2.57 -104.60
N ALA A 2 8.02 -1.75 -105.19
CA ALA A 2 6.84 -2.14 -105.99
C ALA A 2 5.94 -3.10 -105.16
N HIS A 3 4.73 -2.76 -104.71
CA HIS A 3 3.53 -2.52 -105.52
C HIS A 3 2.37 -1.92 -104.69
N ALA A 4 1.43 -1.31 -105.41
CA ALA A 4 0.20 -0.67 -104.94
C ALA A 4 -1.04 -1.58 -105.08
N SER A 5 -2.08 -1.29 -104.29
CA SER A 5 -3.54 -1.41 -104.55
C SER A 5 -4.25 -1.39 -103.18
N GLY A 6 -5.23 -0.56 -102.82
CA GLY A 6 -6.39 -0.05 -103.56
C GLY A 6 -7.63 -0.88 -103.16
N GLY A 7 -8.59 -0.32 -102.40
CA GLY A 7 -9.86 -1.00 -102.12
C GLY A 7 -10.74 -0.48 -100.97
N LEU A 8 -11.60 0.49 -101.32
CA LEU A 8 -13.04 0.62 -101.01
C LEU A 8 -13.63 0.60 -99.58
N MET A 9 -14.51 1.58 -99.40
CA MET A 9 -15.39 1.90 -98.27
C MET A 9 -16.40 0.80 -97.91
N SER A 10 -16.70 0.69 -96.61
CA SER A 10 -17.99 0.26 -96.10
C SER A 10 -18.47 1.27 -95.04
N ALA A 11 -19.60 1.90 -95.31
CA ALA A 11 -20.33 2.75 -94.38
C ALA A 11 -21.33 1.88 -93.61
N GLY A 12 -21.20 1.85 -92.28
CA GLY A 12 -22.09 1.09 -91.39
C GLY A 12 -22.30 1.78 -90.04
N SER A 13 -23.49 2.36 -89.88
CA SER A 13 -24.22 2.65 -88.62
C SER A 13 -23.44 3.24 -87.42
N VAL A 14 -23.35 4.58 -87.36
CA VAL A 14 -23.06 5.32 -86.12
C VAL A 14 -24.36 5.99 -85.66
N GLN A 15 -25.23 5.26 -84.95
CA GLN A 15 -26.36 5.88 -84.26
C GLN A 15 -26.89 5.00 -83.11
N ALA A 16 -26.02 4.65 -82.15
CA ALA A 16 -26.44 4.12 -80.83
C ALA A 16 -25.43 4.34 -79.67
N GLY A 17 -24.31 5.06 -79.88
CA GLY A 17 -23.28 5.28 -78.85
C GLY A 17 -23.38 6.61 -78.08
N SER A 18 -24.05 7.64 -78.62
CA SER A 18 -23.98 9.01 -78.10
C SER A 18 -24.71 9.23 -76.76
N ARG A 19 -25.81 8.52 -76.48
CA ARG A 19 -26.53 8.66 -75.19
C ARG A 19 -25.74 8.07 -74.02
N ARG A 20 -25.04 6.95 -74.20
CA ARG A 20 -24.24 6.33 -73.11
C ARG A 20 -23.06 7.20 -72.68
N HIS A 21 -22.37 7.86 -73.61
CA HIS A 21 -21.27 8.78 -73.28
C HIS A 21 -21.75 10.06 -72.58
N LEU A 22 -22.93 10.58 -72.93
CA LEU A 22 -23.50 11.75 -72.26
C LEU A 22 -23.92 11.42 -70.82
N PHE A 23 -24.56 10.28 -70.56
CA PHE A 23 -24.89 9.85 -69.19
C PHE A 23 -23.64 9.59 -68.34
N PHE A 24 -22.56 9.08 -68.95
CA PHE A 24 -21.28 8.87 -68.27
C PHE A 24 -20.58 10.19 -67.90
N LEU A 25 -20.60 11.19 -68.81
CA LEU A 25 -20.04 12.52 -68.56
C LEU A 25 -20.84 13.31 -67.51
N VAL A 26 -22.17 13.25 -67.56
CA VAL A 26 -23.03 13.86 -66.52
C VAL A 26 -22.83 13.17 -65.18
N GLY A 27 -22.70 11.84 -65.16
CA GLY A 27 -22.36 11.07 -63.97
C GLY A 27 -21.01 11.50 -63.37
N LEU A 28 -19.97 11.63 -64.19
CA LEU A 28 -18.65 12.12 -63.77
C LEU A 28 -18.68 13.55 -63.24
N LEU A 29 -19.42 14.45 -63.89
CA LEU A 29 -19.57 15.84 -63.44
C LEU A 29 -20.28 15.92 -62.09
N LEU A 30 -21.36 15.17 -61.90
CA LEU A 30 -22.07 15.10 -60.63
C LEU A 30 -21.18 14.51 -59.52
N LEU A 31 -20.37 13.50 -59.85
CA LEU A 31 -19.41 12.91 -58.92
C LEU A 31 -18.29 13.90 -58.54
N ALA A 32 -17.79 14.67 -59.51
CA ALA A 32 -16.80 15.72 -59.28
C ALA A 32 -17.36 16.89 -58.43
N LEU A 33 -18.61 17.30 -58.68
CA LEU A 33 -19.30 18.31 -57.86
C LEU A 33 -19.59 17.81 -56.44
N ALA A 34 -20.00 16.55 -56.29
CA ALA A 34 -20.18 15.92 -54.98
C ALA A 34 -18.86 15.83 -54.21
N PHE A 35 -17.77 15.43 -54.88
CA PHE A 35 -16.43 15.36 -54.30
C PHE A 35 -15.90 16.74 -53.93
N GLY A 36 -16.06 17.74 -54.81
CA GLY A 36 -15.68 19.13 -54.54
C GLY A 36 -16.47 19.74 -53.38
N GLY A 37 -17.79 19.49 -53.32
CA GLY A 37 -18.64 19.92 -52.21
C GLY A 37 -18.26 19.26 -50.88
N TYR A 38 -17.91 17.97 -50.90
CA TYR A 38 -17.41 17.25 -49.72
C TYR A 38 -16.07 17.84 -49.25
N SER A 39 -15.12 18.05 -50.18
CA SER A 39 -13.81 18.62 -49.87
C SER A 39 -13.89 20.04 -49.30
N LEU A 40 -14.77 20.90 -49.84
CA LEU A 40 -15.01 22.25 -49.31
C LEU A 40 -15.61 22.23 -47.91
N ARG A 41 -16.56 21.32 -47.63
CA ARG A 41 -17.12 21.14 -46.29
C ARG A 41 -16.08 20.63 -45.30
N GLN A 42 -15.21 19.72 -45.72
CA GLN A 42 -14.13 19.20 -44.90
C GLN A 42 -13.10 20.29 -44.56
N ALA A 43 -12.67 21.08 -45.55
CA ALA A 43 -11.78 22.21 -45.34
C ALA A 43 -12.42 23.29 -44.42
N GLY A 44 -13.71 23.57 -44.59
CA GLY A 44 -14.45 24.48 -43.72
C GLY A 44 -14.49 24.00 -42.26
N ARG A 45 -14.74 22.71 -42.03
CA ARG A 45 -14.68 22.11 -40.70
C ARG A 45 -13.29 22.20 -40.07
N GLN A 46 -12.24 21.88 -40.84
CA GLN A 46 -10.86 21.99 -40.38
C GLN A 46 -10.50 23.42 -39.95
N LEU A 47 -10.91 24.44 -40.72
CA LEU A 47 -10.68 25.84 -40.37
C LEU A 47 -11.43 26.28 -39.10
N ILE A 48 -12.66 25.81 -38.91
CA ILE A 48 -13.44 26.10 -37.69
C ILE A 48 -12.77 25.48 -36.47
N VAL A 49 -12.36 24.21 -36.56
CA VAL A 49 -11.67 23.52 -35.45
C VAL A 49 -10.32 24.15 -35.17
N LEU A 50 -9.54 24.51 -36.19
CA LEU A 50 -8.28 25.24 -36.00
C LEU A 50 -8.50 26.56 -35.26
N ARG A 51 -9.53 27.33 -35.66
CA ARG A 51 -9.90 28.58 -34.97
C ARG A 51 -10.29 28.33 -33.52
N ALA A 52 -11.05 27.25 -33.26
CA ALA A 52 -11.44 26.88 -31.91
C ALA A 52 -10.23 26.49 -31.05
N CYS A 53 -9.27 25.76 -31.61
CA CYS A 53 -8.05 25.37 -30.90
C CYS A 53 -7.12 26.55 -30.66
N ASN A 54 -7.00 27.51 -31.58
CA ASN A 54 -6.28 28.76 -31.30
C ASN A 54 -6.97 29.57 -30.19
N ALA A 55 -8.30 29.54 -30.13
CA ALA A 55 -9.05 30.21 -29.05
C ALA A 55 -8.82 29.57 -27.66
N VAL A 56 -8.26 28.36 -27.58
CA VAL A 56 -7.77 27.78 -26.31
C VAL A 56 -6.55 28.55 -25.82
N GLU A 57 -5.63 28.94 -26.72
CA GLU A 57 -4.44 29.73 -26.36
C GLU A 57 -4.80 31.14 -25.87
N ASP A 58 -5.89 31.71 -26.42
CA ASP A 58 -6.44 33.01 -26.01
C ASP A 58 -7.36 32.93 -24.77
N GLU A 59 -7.49 31.75 -24.14
CA GLU A 59 -8.39 31.48 -22.99
C GLU A 59 -9.87 31.84 -23.25
N ALA A 60 -10.29 31.84 -24.52
CA ALA A 60 -11.65 32.21 -24.93
C ALA A 60 -12.62 31.02 -24.81
N TRP A 61 -12.74 30.44 -23.60
CA TRP A 61 -13.38 29.14 -23.35
C TRP A 61 -14.79 28.99 -23.91
N GLN A 62 -15.64 30.03 -23.77
CA GLN A 62 -17.01 30.01 -24.30
C GLN A 62 -17.06 29.91 -25.82
N GLU A 63 -16.12 30.56 -26.52
CA GLU A 63 -16.01 30.48 -27.97
C GLU A 63 -15.54 29.09 -28.41
N VAL A 64 -14.59 28.49 -27.66
CA VAL A 64 -14.14 27.11 -27.90
C VAL A 64 -15.31 26.13 -27.78
N LEU A 65 -16.08 26.21 -26.68
CA LEU A 65 -17.25 25.34 -26.46
C LEU A 65 -18.27 25.48 -27.60
N ARG A 66 -18.55 26.71 -28.03
CA ARG A 66 -19.51 26.99 -29.12
C ARG A 66 -19.04 26.47 -30.48
N LEU A 67 -17.75 26.64 -30.81
CA LEU A 67 -17.21 26.26 -32.11
C LEU A 67 -16.99 24.75 -32.26
N THR A 68 -16.72 24.03 -31.17
CA THR A 68 -16.37 22.60 -31.19
C THR A 68 -17.56 21.66 -31.11
N GLU A 69 -18.68 22.06 -30.49
CA GLU A 69 -19.86 21.22 -30.25
C GLU A 69 -20.34 20.42 -31.49
N PRO A 70 -20.52 21.00 -32.70
CA PRO A 70 -21.02 20.25 -33.85
C PRO A 70 -19.93 19.42 -34.57
N HIS A 71 -18.71 19.38 -34.05
CA HIS A 71 -17.54 18.89 -34.76
C HIS A 71 -16.80 17.76 -34.06
N VAL A 72 -17.16 17.39 -32.82
CA VAL A 72 -16.56 16.27 -32.08
C VAL A 72 -16.82 14.92 -32.77
N GLY A 73 -15.86 13.99 -32.68
CA GLY A 73 -16.00 12.62 -33.19
C GLY A 73 -14.66 11.94 -33.50
N ALA A 74 -14.71 10.70 -33.99
CA ALA A 74 -13.51 9.85 -34.17
C ALA A 74 -12.59 10.21 -35.35
N SER A 75 -13.05 11.05 -36.28
CA SER A 75 -12.21 11.56 -37.38
C SER A 75 -11.08 12.46 -36.84
N GLU A 76 -9.97 12.61 -37.57
CA GLU A 76 -8.85 13.46 -37.15
C GLU A 76 -9.29 14.88 -36.73
N THR A 77 -10.11 15.54 -37.55
CA THR A 77 -10.67 16.86 -37.24
C THR A 77 -11.62 16.82 -36.03
N GLY A 78 -12.36 15.73 -35.85
CA GLY A 78 -13.26 15.60 -34.70
C GLY A 78 -12.55 15.32 -33.40
N ARG A 79 -11.41 14.62 -33.44
CA ARG A 79 -10.55 14.39 -32.27
C ARG A 79 -9.89 15.68 -31.81
N ALA A 80 -9.37 16.48 -32.75
CA ALA A 80 -8.86 17.81 -32.44
C ALA A 80 -9.95 18.72 -31.83
N ALA A 81 -11.17 18.69 -32.39
CA ALA A 81 -12.31 19.43 -31.81
C ALA A 81 -12.64 18.96 -30.39
N ALA A 82 -12.62 17.66 -30.14
CA ALA A 82 -12.90 17.08 -28.83
C ALA A 82 -11.82 17.47 -27.80
N GLU A 83 -10.54 17.42 -28.15
CA GLU A 83 -9.45 17.83 -27.25
C GLU A 83 -9.59 19.30 -26.83
N CYS A 84 -9.76 20.21 -27.81
CA CYS A 84 -9.90 21.64 -27.53
C CYS A 84 -11.16 21.93 -26.69
N ARG A 85 -12.26 21.21 -26.94
CA ARG A 85 -13.47 21.27 -26.10
C ARG A 85 -13.20 20.82 -24.67
N CYS A 86 -12.47 19.72 -24.48
CA CYS A 86 -12.14 19.21 -23.14
C CYS A 86 -11.33 20.22 -22.33
N PHE A 87 -10.33 20.85 -22.93
CA PHE A 87 -9.56 21.90 -22.24
C PHE A 87 -10.46 23.05 -21.78
N ALA A 88 -11.39 23.50 -22.62
CA ALA A 88 -12.36 24.52 -22.24
C ALA A 88 -13.28 24.07 -21.11
N LEU A 89 -13.76 22.81 -21.13
CA LEU A 89 -14.58 22.24 -20.06
C LEU A 89 -13.83 22.17 -18.73
N LEU A 90 -12.58 21.71 -18.73
CA LEU A 90 -11.73 21.68 -17.54
C LEU A 90 -11.48 23.08 -16.98
N ALA A 91 -11.21 24.06 -17.85
CA ALA A 91 -11.02 25.46 -17.44
C ALA A 91 -12.29 26.10 -16.86
N THR A 92 -13.47 25.60 -17.21
CA THR A 92 -14.77 26.07 -16.69
C THR A 92 -15.37 25.17 -15.61
N ASP A 93 -14.55 24.36 -14.93
CA ASP A 93 -14.96 23.47 -13.83
C ASP A 93 -16.05 22.45 -14.22
N ALA A 94 -16.02 21.99 -15.47
CA ALA A 94 -16.93 20.99 -16.04
C ALA A 94 -16.18 19.69 -16.37
N ALA A 95 -15.36 19.19 -15.44
CA ALA A 95 -14.51 18.02 -15.64
C ALA A 95 -15.28 16.75 -16.03
N ASP A 96 -16.46 16.52 -15.42
CA ASP A 96 -17.31 15.37 -15.73
C ASP A 96 -17.73 15.35 -17.21
N GLN A 97 -18.09 16.50 -17.77
CA GLN A 97 -18.46 16.61 -19.19
C GLN A 97 -17.27 16.37 -20.12
N CYS A 98 -16.05 16.74 -19.70
CA CYS A 98 -14.82 16.44 -20.44
C CYS A 98 -14.56 14.92 -20.42
N SER A 99 -14.73 14.27 -19.27
CA SER A 99 -14.59 12.82 -19.12
C SER A 99 -15.59 12.07 -20.02
N GLU A 100 -16.87 12.43 -19.96
CA GLU A 100 -17.94 11.86 -20.81
C GLU A 100 -17.64 12.02 -22.31
N LEU A 101 -17.27 13.23 -22.74
CA LEU A 101 -16.89 13.51 -24.13
C LEU A 101 -15.73 12.61 -24.59
N MET A 102 -14.71 12.45 -23.75
CA MET A 102 -13.52 11.67 -24.09
C MET A 102 -13.81 10.17 -24.08
N ASP A 103 -14.68 9.69 -23.19
CA ASP A 103 -15.16 8.32 -23.19
C ASP A 103 -15.87 7.98 -24.51
N GLU A 104 -16.77 8.84 -25.00
CA GLU A 104 -17.44 8.65 -26.29
C GLU A 104 -16.44 8.56 -27.46
N VAL A 105 -15.46 9.46 -27.51
CA VAL A 105 -14.46 9.48 -28.59
C VAL A 105 -13.51 8.28 -28.51
N LEU A 106 -13.08 7.88 -27.31
CA LEU A 106 -12.14 6.78 -27.10
C LEU A 106 -12.77 5.39 -27.24
N ALA A 107 -14.10 5.29 -27.15
CA ALA A 107 -14.87 4.07 -27.40
C ALA A 107 -15.00 3.73 -28.89
N ASP A 108 -14.83 4.69 -29.80
CA ASP A 108 -14.90 4.42 -31.25
C ASP A 108 -13.72 3.55 -31.72
N PRO A 109 -13.95 2.42 -32.42
CA PRO A 109 -12.88 1.55 -32.91
C PRO A 109 -11.83 2.23 -33.79
N ALA A 110 -12.17 3.33 -34.47
CA ALA A 110 -11.24 4.10 -35.29
C ALA A 110 -10.20 4.87 -34.45
N THR A 111 -10.37 4.97 -33.13
CA THR A 111 -9.44 5.65 -32.21
C THR A 111 -8.57 4.69 -31.41
N VAL A 112 -8.58 3.39 -31.72
CA VAL A 112 -7.81 2.37 -30.96
C VAL A 112 -6.30 2.63 -30.89
N ARG A 113 -5.74 3.32 -31.88
CA ARG A 113 -4.31 3.71 -31.94
C ARG A 113 -4.05 5.17 -31.60
N TRP A 114 -5.08 5.88 -31.14
CA TRP A 114 -5.00 7.29 -30.81
C TRP A 114 -5.17 7.48 -29.30
N ALA A 115 -4.49 8.50 -28.78
CA ALA A 115 -4.69 9.06 -27.46
C ALA A 115 -4.69 10.58 -27.61
N PRO A 116 -5.42 11.32 -26.76
CA PRO A 116 -5.37 12.78 -26.76
C PRO A 116 -3.98 13.28 -26.36
N SER A 117 -3.70 14.57 -26.56
CA SER A 117 -2.47 15.23 -26.10
C SER A 117 -2.01 14.79 -24.70
N ALA A 118 -0.69 14.76 -24.49
CA ALA A 118 -0.10 14.20 -23.25
C ALA A 118 -0.71 14.79 -21.96
N PRO A 119 -0.91 16.12 -21.80
CA PRO A 119 -1.54 16.67 -20.60
C PRO A 119 -2.97 16.16 -20.37
N LEU A 120 -3.77 16.05 -21.45
CA LEU A 120 -5.13 15.55 -21.35
C LEU A 120 -5.16 14.04 -21.09
N SER A 121 -4.24 13.29 -21.71
CA SER A 121 -4.04 11.86 -21.40
C SER A 121 -3.67 11.65 -19.92
N ILE A 122 -2.73 12.43 -19.37
CA ILE A 122 -2.35 12.39 -17.95
C ILE A 122 -3.58 12.61 -17.07
N HIS A 123 -4.33 13.69 -17.32
CA HIS A 123 -5.54 14.01 -16.58
C HIS A 123 -6.57 12.87 -16.64
N LEU A 124 -6.93 12.40 -17.84
CA LEU A 124 -7.94 11.34 -18.01
C LEU A 124 -7.51 10.01 -17.40
N ILE A 125 -6.23 9.64 -17.47
CA ILE A 125 -5.70 8.44 -16.81
C ILE A 125 -5.87 8.57 -15.29
N GLN A 126 -5.51 9.72 -14.71
CA GLN A 126 -5.67 9.98 -13.29
C GLN A 126 -7.14 10.00 -12.87
N THR A 127 -8.00 10.72 -13.58
CA THR A 127 -9.44 10.77 -13.33
C THR A 127 -10.07 9.39 -13.35
N ARG A 128 -9.78 8.58 -14.39
CA ARG A 128 -10.29 7.19 -14.46
C ARG A 128 -9.78 6.30 -13.34
N ARG A 129 -8.53 6.47 -12.91
CA ARG A 129 -7.98 5.77 -11.73
C ARG A 129 -8.74 6.17 -10.47
N ASP A 130 -8.95 7.47 -10.29
CA ASP A 130 -9.71 8.01 -9.17
C ASP A 130 -11.19 7.56 -9.20
N GLU A 131 -11.77 7.35 -10.36
CA GLU A 131 -13.12 6.76 -10.51
C GLU A 131 -13.16 5.23 -10.27
N GLY A 132 -12.00 4.58 -10.09
CA GLY A 132 -11.90 3.12 -9.96
C GLY A 132 -11.97 2.36 -11.29
N ARG A 133 -11.86 3.05 -12.43
CA ARG A 133 -11.87 2.49 -13.79
C ARG A 133 -10.46 2.09 -14.24
N ALA A 134 -9.81 1.23 -13.46
CA ALA A 134 -8.39 0.88 -13.64
C ALA A 134 -8.06 0.29 -15.03
N ALA A 135 -8.95 -0.56 -15.58
CA ALA A 135 -8.74 -1.17 -16.90
C ALA A 135 -8.80 -0.13 -18.04
N ASP A 136 -9.75 0.81 -17.98
CA ASP A 136 -9.89 1.89 -18.96
C ASP A 136 -8.69 2.86 -18.87
N ALA A 137 -8.23 3.15 -17.65
CA ALA A 137 -7.04 3.95 -17.41
C ALA A 137 -5.79 3.26 -17.97
N ALA A 138 -5.63 1.94 -17.75
CA ALA A 138 -4.49 1.17 -18.24
C ALA A 138 -4.48 1.09 -19.77
N ASN A 139 -5.65 0.90 -20.38
CA ASN A 139 -5.79 0.90 -21.83
C ASN A 139 -5.38 2.25 -22.42
N LEU A 140 -5.90 3.35 -21.86
CA LEU A 140 -5.53 4.69 -22.28
C LEU A 140 -4.03 4.98 -22.06
N ALA A 141 -3.47 4.59 -20.92
CA ALA A 141 -2.04 4.77 -20.63
C ALA A 141 -1.15 3.99 -21.62
N GLY A 142 -1.55 2.78 -21.99
CA GLY A 142 -0.88 2.00 -23.04
C GLY A 142 -0.93 2.69 -24.43
N ARG A 143 -2.09 3.25 -24.81
CA ARG A 143 -2.22 4.03 -26.07
C ARG A 143 -1.37 5.29 -26.02
N ALA A 144 -1.46 6.04 -24.94
CA ALA A 144 -0.71 7.28 -24.74
C ALA A 144 0.80 7.03 -24.74
N GLY A 145 1.28 5.97 -24.09
CA GLY A 145 2.70 5.62 -24.09
C GLY A 145 3.26 5.21 -25.45
N LEU A 146 2.43 4.67 -26.35
CA LEU A 146 2.82 4.43 -27.74
C LEU A 146 2.85 5.73 -28.57
N MET A 147 1.95 6.68 -28.29
CA MET A 147 1.87 7.97 -28.98
C MET A 147 2.94 8.97 -28.51
N TYR A 148 3.27 8.94 -27.22
CA TYR A 148 4.21 9.85 -26.56
C TYR A 148 5.34 9.05 -25.89
N PRO A 149 6.14 8.29 -26.66
CA PRO A 149 7.11 7.34 -26.10
C PRO A 149 8.28 8.00 -25.36
N THR A 150 8.48 9.31 -25.54
CA THR A 150 9.53 10.11 -24.90
C THR A 150 9.02 10.91 -23.69
N ASP A 151 7.72 10.88 -23.39
CA ASP A 151 7.13 11.60 -22.28
C ASP A 151 7.30 10.80 -20.98
N PRO A 152 8.09 11.28 -20.00
CA PRO A 152 8.38 10.53 -18.79
C PRO A 152 7.18 10.39 -17.85
N ASP A 153 6.23 11.32 -17.88
CA ASP A 153 5.07 11.31 -16.98
C ASP A 153 4.02 10.31 -17.50
N ILE A 154 3.80 10.27 -18.82
CA ILE A 154 3.03 9.20 -19.47
C ILE A 154 3.70 7.84 -19.24
N PHE A 155 5.03 7.75 -19.35
CA PHE A 155 5.73 6.49 -19.08
C PHE A 155 5.52 6.01 -17.64
N PHE A 156 5.62 6.91 -16.66
CA PHE A 156 5.35 6.59 -15.26
C PHE A 156 3.90 6.16 -15.04
N LEU A 157 2.93 6.87 -15.60
CA LEU A 157 1.52 6.50 -15.52
C LEU A 157 1.24 5.15 -16.20
N GLU A 158 1.81 4.90 -17.37
CA GLU A 158 1.70 3.60 -18.03
C GLU A 158 2.26 2.48 -17.15
N LEU A 159 3.44 2.69 -16.55
CA LEU A 159 4.04 1.73 -15.62
C LEU A 159 3.13 1.47 -14.43
N VAL A 160 2.63 2.51 -13.76
CA VAL A 160 1.82 2.35 -12.54
C VAL A 160 0.44 1.76 -12.87
N THR A 161 -0.24 2.29 -13.88
CA THR A 161 -1.63 1.91 -14.19
C THR A 161 -1.73 0.55 -14.86
N ARG A 162 -0.82 0.20 -15.79
CA ARG A 162 -0.85 -1.15 -16.39
C ARG A 162 -0.41 -2.21 -15.39
N SER A 163 0.58 -1.94 -14.54
CA SER A 163 0.94 -2.87 -13.46
C SER A 163 -0.18 -3.02 -12.42
N ALA A 164 -1.15 -2.10 -12.43
CA ALA A 164 -2.36 -2.17 -11.62
C ALA A 164 -3.52 -2.92 -12.28
N VAL A 165 -3.35 -3.60 -13.42
CA VAL A 165 -4.33 -4.56 -13.97
C VAL A 165 -3.72 -5.71 -14.78
N GLU A 166 -2.42 -5.62 -15.12
CA GLU A 166 -1.67 -6.62 -15.88
C GLU A 166 -0.54 -7.23 -15.04
N ASN A 167 0.05 -8.32 -15.52
CA ASN A 167 1.29 -8.88 -14.94
C ASN A 167 2.42 -7.83 -14.99
N GLU A 168 2.79 -7.29 -13.84
CA GLU A 168 3.77 -6.19 -13.72
C GLU A 168 5.10 -6.53 -14.38
N GLU A 169 5.63 -7.75 -14.25
CA GLU A 169 6.91 -8.07 -14.88
C GLU A 169 6.88 -7.99 -16.39
N ARG A 170 5.75 -8.36 -16.99
CA ARG A 170 5.53 -8.22 -18.43
C ARG A 170 5.50 -6.74 -18.81
N VAL A 171 4.87 -5.90 -17.99
CA VAL A 171 4.83 -4.44 -18.17
C VAL A 171 6.25 -3.86 -18.04
N ILE A 172 6.98 -4.15 -16.96
CA ILE A 172 8.38 -3.73 -16.74
C ILE A 172 9.27 -4.16 -17.92
N ARG A 173 9.20 -5.43 -18.37
CA ARG A 173 9.97 -5.90 -19.52
C ARG A 173 9.59 -5.17 -20.81
N ALA A 174 8.31 -4.89 -21.02
CA ALA A 174 7.85 -4.15 -22.19
C ALA A 174 8.35 -2.70 -22.19
N LEU A 175 8.27 -2.02 -21.04
CA LEU A 175 8.70 -0.63 -20.86
C LEU A 175 10.21 -0.47 -20.86
N THR A 176 10.95 -1.44 -20.32
CA THR A 176 12.43 -1.46 -20.38
C THR A 176 12.92 -1.42 -21.84
N ARG A 177 12.23 -2.08 -22.77
CA ARG A 177 12.57 -2.05 -24.20
C ARG A 177 12.27 -0.72 -24.89
N ARG A 178 11.51 0.17 -24.24
CA ARG A 178 11.12 1.50 -24.74
C ARG A 178 11.92 2.64 -24.10
N LEU A 179 12.89 2.33 -23.24
CA LEU A 179 13.74 3.34 -22.63
C LEU A 179 14.46 4.15 -23.72
N VAL A 180 14.34 5.47 -23.64
CA VAL A 180 15.16 6.39 -24.42
C VAL A 180 16.60 6.38 -23.89
N SER A 181 17.57 6.63 -24.76
CA SER A 181 19.00 6.49 -24.44
C SER A 181 19.63 7.73 -23.81
N GLU A 182 19.07 8.91 -24.01
CA GLU A 182 19.64 10.20 -23.61
C GLU A 182 18.56 11.20 -23.17
N GLY A 183 18.99 12.28 -22.52
CA GLY A 183 18.16 13.38 -22.05
C GLY A 183 17.56 13.17 -20.65
N VAL A 184 16.88 14.20 -20.16
CA VAL A 184 16.12 14.20 -18.90
C VAL A 184 15.09 13.05 -18.85
N ALA A 185 14.40 12.79 -19.97
CA ALA A 185 13.42 11.71 -20.07
C ALA A 185 14.05 10.33 -19.82
N ALA A 186 15.25 10.06 -20.34
CA ALA A 186 15.95 8.79 -20.10
C ALA A 186 16.18 8.53 -18.62
N VAL A 187 16.57 9.58 -17.88
CA VAL A 187 16.80 9.50 -16.44
C VAL A 187 15.49 9.17 -15.71
N ARG A 188 14.44 9.97 -15.93
CA ARG A 188 13.16 9.81 -15.23
C ARG A 188 12.51 8.44 -15.49
N MET A 189 12.60 7.92 -16.72
CA MET A 189 12.07 6.59 -17.05
C MET A 189 12.87 5.47 -16.37
N ARG A 190 14.21 5.55 -16.37
CA ARG A 190 15.07 4.58 -15.66
C ARG A 190 14.84 4.60 -14.17
N VAL A 191 14.73 5.79 -13.58
CA VAL A 191 14.41 5.99 -12.17
C VAL A 191 13.06 5.36 -11.84
N SER A 192 12.02 5.61 -12.63
CA SER A 192 10.69 5.02 -12.40
C SER A 192 10.72 3.48 -12.35
N LEU A 193 11.45 2.84 -13.26
CA LEU A 193 11.66 1.40 -13.24
C LEU A 193 12.53 0.94 -12.07
N ALA A 194 13.60 1.68 -11.75
CA ALA A 194 14.48 1.38 -10.63
C ALA A 194 13.72 1.43 -9.29
N THR A 195 12.87 2.43 -9.09
CA THR A 195 11.98 2.54 -7.93
C THR A 195 11.08 1.31 -7.81
N ARG A 196 10.51 0.82 -8.91
CA ARG A 196 9.73 -0.44 -8.90
C ARG A 196 10.56 -1.65 -8.50
N HIS A 197 11.81 -1.72 -8.94
CA HIS A 197 12.72 -2.80 -8.52
C HIS A 197 13.14 -2.67 -7.05
N LEU A 198 13.40 -1.46 -6.56
CA LEU A 198 13.72 -1.19 -5.15
C LEU A 198 12.56 -1.59 -4.23
N GLN A 199 11.33 -1.22 -4.58
CA GLN A 199 10.11 -1.62 -3.86
C GLN A 199 9.93 -3.15 -3.76
N ARG A 200 10.61 -3.92 -4.62
CA ARG A 200 10.56 -5.38 -4.66
C ARG A 200 11.81 -6.05 -4.08
N GLY A 201 12.70 -5.28 -3.45
CA GLY A 201 14.00 -5.78 -2.98
C GLY A 201 14.96 -6.23 -4.10
N ALA A 202 14.68 -5.91 -5.37
CA ALA A 202 15.45 -6.35 -6.52
C ALA A 202 16.59 -5.36 -6.84
N PHE A 203 17.50 -5.14 -5.88
CA PHE A 203 18.53 -4.09 -5.93
C PHE A 203 19.43 -4.21 -7.17
N ASP A 204 19.85 -5.42 -7.53
CA ASP A 204 20.63 -5.66 -8.74
C ASP A 204 19.88 -5.29 -10.03
N GLN A 205 18.56 -5.50 -10.07
CA GLN A 205 17.74 -5.11 -11.21
C GLN A 205 17.61 -3.59 -11.29
N ALA A 206 17.44 -2.92 -10.15
CA ALA A 206 17.45 -1.46 -10.07
C ALA A 206 18.79 -0.90 -10.59
N LEU A 207 19.92 -1.43 -10.13
CA LEU A 207 21.26 -1.04 -10.57
C LEU A 207 21.48 -1.29 -12.07
N ARG A 208 21.00 -2.42 -12.60
CA ARG A 208 21.07 -2.72 -14.03
C ARG A 208 20.29 -1.74 -14.89
N VAL A 209 19.07 -1.38 -14.47
CA VAL A 209 18.22 -0.43 -15.22
C VAL A 209 18.78 0.99 -15.15
N LEU A 210 19.32 1.41 -14.00
CA LEU A 210 19.99 2.71 -13.87
C LEU A 210 21.26 2.78 -14.73
N GLY A 211 21.98 1.67 -14.89
CA GLY A 211 23.26 1.61 -15.58
C GLY A 211 24.41 2.12 -14.69
N SER A 212 25.65 1.98 -15.15
CA SER A 212 26.85 2.40 -14.39
C SER A 212 27.13 3.90 -14.46
N GLU A 213 26.56 4.59 -15.45
CA GLU A 213 26.73 6.02 -15.70
C GLU A 213 25.35 6.65 -16.02
N PRO A 214 25.13 7.93 -15.67
CA PRO A 214 23.89 8.61 -16.01
C PRO A 214 23.75 8.75 -17.54
N PRO A 215 22.52 8.70 -18.08
CA PRO A 215 22.26 9.02 -19.48
C PRO A 215 22.89 10.34 -19.92
N PRO A 216 23.48 10.42 -21.13
CA PRO A 216 23.98 11.68 -21.69
C PRO A 216 22.86 12.73 -21.72
N GLY A 217 23.18 13.99 -21.43
CA GLY A 217 22.16 15.06 -21.43
C GLY A 217 21.15 14.97 -20.27
N ALA A 218 21.51 14.33 -19.15
CA ALA A 218 20.66 14.21 -17.95
C ALA A 218 20.13 15.56 -17.40
N GLY A 219 20.85 16.66 -17.63
CA GLY A 219 20.42 17.99 -17.21
C GLY A 219 20.19 18.10 -15.70
N ASP A 220 19.05 18.66 -15.33
CA ASP A 220 18.57 18.82 -13.95
C ASP A 220 18.19 17.49 -13.27
N ALA A 221 17.88 16.44 -14.03
CA ALA A 221 17.56 15.11 -13.48
C ALA A 221 18.80 14.31 -13.04
N LEU A 222 20.01 14.84 -13.19
CA LEU A 222 21.24 14.15 -12.79
C LEU A 222 21.25 13.75 -11.30
N SER A 223 20.75 14.61 -10.41
CA SER A 223 20.65 14.35 -8.98
C SER A 223 19.77 13.12 -8.69
N LEU A 224 18.60 13.07 -9.32
CA LEU A 224 17.64 11.98 -9.19
C LEU A 224 18.26 10.61 -9.54
N TRP A 225 19.10 10.56 -10.57
CA TRP A 225 19.81 9.33 -10.95
C TRP A 225 20.80 8.88 -9.87
N TYR A 226 21.63 9.81 -9.36
CA TYR A 226 22.61 9.50 -8.33
C TYR A 226 21.96 9.07 -7.03
N GLU A 227 20.87 9.72 -6.62
CA GLU A 227 20.10 9.35 -5.44
C GLU A 227 19.58 7.92 -5.51
N HIS A 228 18.92 7.56 -6.61
CA HIS A 228 18.35 6.22 -6.77
C HIS A 228 19.43 5.15 -6.90
N ARG A 229 20.56 5.48 -7.53
CA ARG A 229 21.72 4.59 -7.59
C ARG A 229 22.35 4.39 -6.22
N GLY A 230 22.56 5.48 -5.47
CA GLY A 230 23.08 5.45 -4.12
C GLY A 230 22.17 4.65 -3.20
N MET A 231 20.87 4.89 -3.23
CA MET A 231 19.89 4.10 -2.48
C MET A 231 19.95 2.62 -2.83
N ALA A 232 20.06 2.26 -4.12
CA ALA A 232 20.18 0.88 -4.55
C ALA A 232 21.47 0.20 -4.07
N GLN A 233 22.62 0.91 -4.11
CA GLN A 233 23.89 0.39 -3.60
C GLN A 233 23.88 0.23 -2.08
N ALA A 234 23.35 1.24 -1.38
CA ALA A 234 23.24 1.23 0.07
C ALA A 234 22.30 0.11 0.55
N SER A 235 21.17 -0.07 -0.14
CA SER A 235 20.23 -1.16 0.14
C SER A 235 20.83 -2.54 -0.14
N ALA A 236 21.77 -2.64 -1.09
CA ALA A 236 22.54 -3.86 -1.35
C ALA A 236 23.76 -4.05 -0.41
N GLY A 237 23.92 -3.18 0.61
CA GLY A 237 25.02 -3.24 1.57
C GLY A 237 26.39 -2.81 1.04
N ASP A 238 26.48 -2.22 -0.17
CA ASP A 238 27.76 -1.87 -0.81
C ASP A 238 28.18 -0.43 -0.48
N LEU A 239 28.79 -0.25 0.70
CA LEU A 239 29.30 1.05 1.15
C LEU A 239 30.36 1.63 0.21
N SER A 240 31.22 0.79 -0.37
CA SER A 240 32.30 1.27 -1.23
C SER A 240 31.74 1.82 -2.54
N ALA A 241 30.80 1.12 -3.16
CA ALA A 241 30.17 1.59 -4.38
C ALA A 241 29.28 2.82 -4.13
N LEU A 242 28.63 2.90 -2.96
CA LEU A 242 27.91 4.11 -2.53
C LEU A 242 28.86 5.33 -2.45
N GLN A 243 29.99 5.19 -1.76
CA GLN A 243 30.98 6.27 -1.64
C GLN A 243 31.47 6.74 -3.02
N GLN A 244 31.83 5.79 -3.90
CA GLN A 244 32.24 6.11 -5.27
C GLN A 244 31.15 6.85 -6.06
N THR A 245 29.88 6.50 -5.87
CA THR A 245 28.76 7.18 -6.53
C THR A 245 28.66 8.65 -6.09
N TYR A 246 28.81 8.93 -4.79
CA TYR A 246 28.78 10.29 -4.27
C TYR A 246 30.04 11.10 -4.61
N GLU A 247 31.22 10.47 -4.64
CA GLU A 247 32.46 11.09 -5.12
C GLU A 247 32.34 11.52 -6.59
N ARG A 248 31.79 10.65 -7.46
CA ARG A 248 31.53 11.02 -8.86
C ARG A 248 30.49 12.13 -9.00
N TRP A 249 29.47 12.14 -8.14
CA TRP A 249 28.48 13.22 -8.14
C TRP A 249 29.15 14.56 -7.78
N LEU A 250 30.03 14.55 -6.78
CA LEU A 250 30.84 15.72 -6.41
C LEU A 250 31.74 16.18 -7.57
N GLU A 251 32.45 15.27 -8.22
CA GLU A 251 33.30 15.57 -9.40
C GLU A 251 32.51 16.19 -10.57
N ARG A 252 31.22 15.88 -10.67
CA ARG A 252 30.30 16.43 -11.69
C ARG A 252 29.63 17.73 -11.26
N GLY A 253 30.09 18.35 -10.17
CA GLY A 253 29.64 19.67 -9.72
C GLY A 253 28.47 19.66 -8.75
N GLY A 254 28.19 18.53 -8.08
CA GLY A 254 27.23 18.51 -6.97
C GLY A 254 27.72 19.35 -5.78
N ASP A 255 26.79 19.96 -5.05
CA ASP A 255 27.12 20.78 -3.89
C ASP A 255 27.67 19.90 -2.74
N PRO A 256 28.87 20.16 -2.22
CA PRO A 256 29.47 19.32 -1.17
C PRO A 256 28.59 19.17 0.08
N SER A 257 27.91 20.24 0.50
CA SER A 257 27.10 20.24 1.73
C SER A 257 25.81 19.46 1.54
N GLU A 258 25.18 19.56 0.37
CA GLU A 258 23.99 18.79 0.00
C GLU A 258 24.33 17.31 -0.14
N LEU A 259 25.44 16.98 -0.81
CA LEU A 259 25.89 15.60 -0.99
C LEU A 259 26.21 14.92 0.34
N GLN A 260 26.87 15.63 1.26
CA GLN A 260 27.11 15.13 2.62
C GLN A 260 25.80 14.84 3.36
N ALA A 261 24.81 15.73 3.23
CA ALA A 261 23.47 15.57 3.79
C ALA A 261 22.75 14.34 3.21
N ARG A 262 22.70 14.20 1.89
CA ARG A 262 22.09 13.06 1.19
C ARG A 262 22.79 11.74 1.50
N PHE A 263 24.12 11.76 1.61
CA PHE A 263 24.90 10.58 2.01
C PHE A 263 24.58 10.15 3.45
N ALA A 264 24.57 11.11 4.40
CA ALA A 264 24.20 10.84 5.79
C ALA A 264 22.76 10.31 5.91
N LEU A 265 21.83 10.90 5.17
CA LEU A 265 20.45 10.45 5.11
C LEU A 265 20.36 9.05 4.50
N THR A 266 21.05 8.76 3.40
CA THR A 266 21.05 7.43 2.75
C THR A 266 21.59 6.35 3.69
N LEU A 267 22.73 6.59 4.34
CA LEU A 267 23.29 5.65 5.34
C LEU A 267 22.30 5.42 6.49
N SER A 268 21.69 6.51 6.98
CA SER A 268 20.73 6.41 8.06
C SER A 268 19.49 5.63 7.62
N LEU A 269 18.94 5.92 6.43
CA LEU A 269 17.77 5.28 5.83
C LEU A 269 18.00 3.84 5.37
N THR A 270 19.23 3.36 5.36
CA THR A 270 19.57 1.97 5.02
C THR A 270 20.25 1.22 6.16
N GLY A 271 20.52 1.88 7.29
CA GLY A 271 21.28 1.33 8.43
C GLY A 271 22.73 0.99 8.10
N LEU A 272 23.21 1.37 6.93
CA LEU A 272 24.56 1.07 6.49
C LEU A 272 25.55 1.86 7.34
N GLN A 273 26.36 1.14 8.13
CA GLN A 273 27.35 1.77 8.98
C GLN A 273 28.56 2.21 8.16
N SER A 274 29.02 3.44 8.40
CA SER A 274 30.26 3.97 7.82
C SER A 274 31.22 4.40 8.94
N PRO A 275 32.00 3.46 9.52
CA PRO A 275 33.08 3.80 10.46
C PRO A 275 34.06 4.78 9.78
N PRO A 276 34.63 5.77 10.49
CA PRO A 276 34.66 5.94 11.95
C PRO A 276 33.58 6.88 12.53
N ILE A 277 32.77 7.57 11.71
CA ILE A 277 31.85 8.60 12.20
C ILE A 277 30.45 8.02 12.42
N PRO A 278 29.90 8.06 13.65
CA PRO A 278 28.54 7.63 13.95
C PRO A 278 27.47 8.38 13.16
N THR A 279 26.35 7.71 12.87
CA THR A 279 25.23 8.27 12.10
C THR A 279 24.67 9.56 12.71
N VAL A 280 24.52 9.64 14.03
CA VAL A 280 24.05 10.85 14.72
C VAL A 280 24.96 12.05 14.45
N GLU A 281 26.28 11.84 14.52
CA GLU A 281 27.25 12.90 14.25
C GLU A 281 27.18 13.35 12.79
N ARG A 282 27.03 12.41 11.84
CA ARG A 282 26.84 12.75 10.41
C ARG A 282 25.59 13.57 10.16
N LEU A 283 24.46 13.19 10.75
CA LEU A 283 23.20 13.94 10.63
C LEU A 283 23.31 15.33 11.28
N ARG A 284 24.00 15.46 12.42
CA ARG A 284 24.28 16.76 13.04
C ARG A 284 25.16 17.65 12.19
N SER A 285 26.29 17.12 11.69
CA SER A 285 27.16 17.87 10.79
C SER A 285 26.41 18.30 9.54
N ALA A 286 25.58 17.40 8.98
CA ALA A 286 24.72 17.75 7.86
C ALA A 286 23.78 18.93 8.20
N LEU A 287 23.23 19.07 9.41
CA LEU A 287 22.44 20.26 9.77
C LEU A 287 23.28 21.49 10.12
N ALA A 288 24.47 21.31 10.72
CA ALA A 288 25.33 22.41 11.18
C ALA A 288 26.04 23.14 10.03
N ASP A 289 26.32 22.44 8.94
CA ASP A 289 26.99 22.98 7.74
C ASP A 289 26.05 23.85 6.86
N ASP A 290 24.88 24.25 7.37
CA ASP A 290 23.97 25.25 6.77
C ASP A 290 24.01 26.59 7.53
N PRO A 291 25.11 27.36 7.47
CA PRO A 291 25.22 28.65 8.14
C PRO A 291 24.42 29.72 7.39
N GLY A 292 23.09 29.72 7.55
CA GLY A 292 22.24 30.87 7.24
C GLY A 292 21.17 30.68 6.18
N ASP A 293 20.40 29.59 6.23
CA ASP A 293 19.22 29.38 5.36
C ASP A 293 19.59 29.32 3.85
N GLN A 294 20.80 28.85 3.54
CA GLN A 294 21.32 28.82 2.16
C GLN A 294 21.15 27.47 1.47
N ARG A 295 20.76 26.41 2.18
CA ARG A 295 20.34 25.19 1.49
C ARG A 295 19.11 25.44 0.65
N THR A 296 19.22 25.07 -0.62
CA THR A 296 18.15 25.25 -1.62
C THR A 296 17.02 24.23 -1.47
N ASP A 297 17.23 23.16 -0.69
CA ASP A 297 16.28 22.06 -0.49
C ASP A 297 15.81 21.97 0.98
N ASP A 298 14.71 22.68 1.27
CA ASP A 298 13.98 22.61 2.54
C ASP A 298 13.53 21.18 2.87
N GLY A 299 13.16 20.40 1.85
CA GLY A 299 12.67 19.03 2.02
C GLY A 299 13.76 18.08 2.50
N LEU A 300 14.99 18.20 1.98
CA LEU A 300 16.14 17.44 2.48
C LEU A 300 16.45 17.79 3.93
N THR A 301 16.39 19.07 4.28
CA THR A 301 16.66 19.56 5.64
C THR A 301 15.61 19.05 6.63
N GLU A 302 14.32 19.08 6.25
CA GLU A 302 13.25 18.49 7.04
C GLU A 302 13.47 16.98 7.25
N GLN A 303 13.82 16.23 6.20
CA GLN A 303 14.07 14.79 6.30
C GLN A 303 15.24 14.45 7.23
N ILE A 304 16.34 15.19 7.16
CA ILE A 304 17.48 15.01 8.07
C ILE A 304 17.10 15.36 9.50
N THR A 305 16.31 16.42 9.70
CA THR A 305 15.79 16.82 11.01
C THR A 305 14.93 15.71 11.62
N ILE A 306 13.93 15.22 10.88
CA ILE A 306 13.10 14.08 11.28
C ILE A 306 13.96 12.87 11.63
N ARG A 307 14.94 12.53 10.77
CA ARG A 307 15.79 11.37 10.98
C ARG A 307 16.69 11.53 12.21
N LEU A 308 17.21 12.72 12.48
CA LEU A 308 18.00 13.01 13.67
C LEU A 308 17.16 12.89 14.95
N ILE A 309 15.94 13.43 14.96
CA ILE A 309 15.00 13.31 16.09
C ILE A 309 14.77 11.82 16.40
N LEU A 310 14.38 11.04 15.38
CA LEU A 310 14.13 9.60 15.54
C LEU A 310 15.37 8.84 16.04
N THR A 311 16.54 9.14 15.49
CA THR A 311 17.80 8.47 15.89
C THR A 311 18.16 8.80 17.33
N LEU A 312 18.01 10.07 17.75
CA LEU A 312 18.30 10.49 19.13
C LEU A 312 17.31 9.88 20.13
N ALA A 313 16.01 9.85 19.81
CA ALA A 313 15.00 9.21 20.65
C ALA A 313 15.30 7.71 20.84
N ASN A 314 15.66 7.02 19.76
CA ASN A 314 16.04 5.60 19.80
C ASN A 314 17.30 5.36 20.66
N ASP A 315 18.30 6.24 20.55
CA ASP A 315 19.51 6.21 21.38
C ASP A 315 19.25 6.59 22.85
N GLY A 316 18.01 6.96 23.22
CA GLY A 316 17.63 7.39 24.57
C GLY A 316 18.06 8.80 24.94
N ARG A 317 18.47 9.60 23.95
CA ARG A 317 18.90 11.00 24.10
C ARG A 317 17.69 11.93 23.94
N HIS A 318 16.67 11.71 24.77
CA HIS A 318 15.34 12.32 24.62
C HIS A 318 15.35 13.84 24.73
N ASP A 319 16.15 14.41 25.64
CA ASP A 319 16.28 15.86 25.78
C ASP A 319 16.85 16.50 24.51
N GLU A 320 17.86 15.86 23.91
CA GLU A 320 18.45 16.32 22.65
C GLU A 320 17.48 16.13 21.48
N SER A 321 16.75 15.01 21.46
CA SER A 321 15.69 14.76 20.48
C SER A 321 14.59 15.83 20.54
N LEU A 322 14.15 16.18 21.74
CA LEU A 322 13.13 17.21 21.97
C LEU A 322 13.66 18.59 21.59
N ALA A 323 14.92 18.92 21.89
CA ALA A 323 15.54 20.18 21.47
C ALA A 323 15.62 20.31 19.93
N VAL A 324 16.00 19.23 19.23
CA VAL A 324 16.00 19.22 17.76
C VAL A 324 14.58 19.34 17.21
N TYR A 325 13.59 18.69 17.82
CA TYR A 325 12.19 18.85 17.45
C TYR A 325 11.69 20.27 17.64
N ASP A 326 11.90 20.87 18.82
CA ASP A 326 11.43 22.22 19.14
C ASP A 326 12.04 23.25 18.17
N HIS A 327 13.33 23.13 17.83
CA HIS A 327 13.97 23.96 16.80
C HIS A 327 13.44 23.66 15.38
N GLY A 328 13.34 22.39 15.00
CA GLY A 328 12.83 21.99 13.69
C GLY A 328 11.39 22.47 13.43
N ARG A 329 10.55 22.54 14.48
CA ARG A 329 9.18 23.05 14.39
C ARG A 329 9.10 24.56 14.12
N GLU A 330 10.17 25.32 14.31
CA GLU A 330 10.21 26.73 13.93
C GLU A 330 10.16 26.88 12.40
N ARG A 331 10.58 25.86 11.63
CA ARG A 331 10.65 25.87 10.16
C ARG A 331 9.72 24.86 9.47
N PHE A 332 9.53 23.67 10.04
CA PHE A 332 8.85 22.54 9.38
C PHE A 332 7.70 21.97 10.20
N GLU A 333 6.64 21.44 9.57
CA GLU A 333 5.51 20.81 10.30
C GLU A 333 5.91 19.53 11.04
N LEU A 334 6.92 18.79 10.57
CA LEU A 334 7.38 17.50 11.12
C LEU A 334 6.25 16.46 11.23
N VAL A 335 5.54 16.24 10.13
CA VAL A 335 4.37 15.34 10.07
C VAL A 335 4.71 13.94 10.60
N GLY A 336 3.85 13.40 11.48
CA GLY A 336 4.03 12.08 12.11
C GLY A 336 4.86 12.11 13.40
N LEU A 337 5.51 13.24 13.70
CA LEU A 337 6.18 13.49 14.97
C LEU A 337 5.43 14.56 15.75
N SER A 338 5.11 14.28 17.00
CA SER A 338 4.55 15.28 17.90
C SER A 338 5.40 15.42 19.15
N ARG A 339 5.41 16.64 19.68
CA ARG A 339 6.08 16.95 20.94
C ARG A 339 5.62 16.03 22.07
N ASP A 340 4.31 15.79 22.15
CA ASP A 340 3.70 14.91 23.14
C ASP A 340 4.19 13.47 23.02
N GLU A 341 4.49 13.01 21.81
CA GLU A 341 4.99 11.65 21.60
C GLU A 341 6.44 11.47 22.05
N LEU A 342 7.29 12.46 21.78
CA LEU A 342 8.67 12.47 22.31
C LEU A 342 8.66 12.49 23.84
N LEU A 343 7.79 13.30 24.44
CA LEU A 343 7.61 13.35 25.89
C LEU A 343 7.06 12.03 26.45
N ARG A 344 6.15 11.36 25.74
CA ARG A 344 5.65 10.03 26.15
C ARG A 344 6.76 8.98 26.12
N SER A 345 7.55 8.93 25.05
CA SER A 345 8.70 8.02 24.95
C SER A 345 9.73 8.27 26.07
N ALA A 346 9.98 9.53 26.43
CA ALA A 346 10.82 9.87 27.58
C ALA A 346 10.19 9.39 28.91
N ALA A 347 8.92 9.73 29.14
CA ALA A 347 8.18 9.37 30.35
C ALA A 347 8.04 7.84 30.53
N HIS A 348 8.03 7.06 29.45
CA HIS A 348 7.98 5.60 29.51
C HIS A 348 9.15 5.01 30.32
N ARG A 349 10.36 5.55 30.16
CA ARG A 349 11.55 5.07 30.89
C ARG A 349 11.47 5.42 32.36
N GLU A 350 11.07 6.65 32.68
CA GLU A 350 10.87 7.10 34.06
C GLU A 350 9.79 6.27 34.75
N LEU A 351 8.65 6.08 34.08
CA LEU A 351 7.55 5.27 34.60
C LEU A 351 7.99 3.83 34.81
N ALA A 352 8.76 3.23 33.88
CA ALA A 352 9.28 1.87 34.01
C ALA A 352 10.16 1.68 35.25
N ALA A 353 10.85 2.72 35.72
CA ALA A 353 11.70 2.67 36.92
C ALA A 353 10.92 2.76 38.25
N LEU A 354 9.68 3.26 38.25
CA LEU A 354 8.87 3.41 39.46
C LEU A 354 8.20 2.08 39.87
N PRO A 355 8.10 1.70 41.15
CA PRO A 355 7.24 0.59 41.59
C PRO A 355 5.77 0.82 41.23
N ILE A 356 5.01 -0.24 40.92
CA ILE A 356 3.60 -0.11 40.47
C ILE A 356 2.71 0.58 41.51
N GLU A 357 3.04 0.45 42.79
CA GLU A 357 2.35 1.07 43.91
C GLU A 357 2.48 2.60 43.90
N GLN A 358 3.56 3.11 43.30
CA GLN A 358 3.84 4.55 43.17
C GLN A 358 3.31 5.12 41.85
N ARG A 359 2.74 4.29 40.97
CA ARG A 359 2.18 4.70 39.68
C ARG A 359 0.68 4.94 39.80
N ARG A 360 0.21 5.74 40.77
CA ARG A 360 -1.22 5.97 41.00
C ARG A 360 -1.63 7.37 40.56
N ALA A 361 -2.80 7.49 39.96
CA ALA A 361 -3.41 8.77 39.59
C ALA A 361 -4.90 8.74 39.91
N MET A 362 -5.46 9.89 40.29
CA MET A 362 -6.90 10.03 40.49
C MET A 362 -7.55 10.55 39.21
N LEU A 363 -8.53 9.83 38.67
CA LEU A 363 -9.34 10.24 37.53
C LEU A 363 -10.71 10.71 38.01
N ARG A 364 -10.99 12.00 37.87
CA ARG A 364 -12.28 12.63 38.16
C ARG A 364 -13.06 12.82 36.87
N ILE A 365 -14.18 12.13 36.75
CA ILE A 365 -14.98 12.07 35.54
C ILE A 365 -16.29 12.81 35.76
N GLU A 366 -16.60 13.73 34.86
CA GLU A 366 -17.79 14.57 34.91
C GLU A 366 -18.44 14.64 33.53
N MET A 367 -19.77 14.57 33.48
CA MET A 367 -20.53 14.75 32.25
C MET A 367 -21.05 16.19 32.15
N THR A 368 -20.97 16.80 30.97
CA THR A 368 -21.57 18.14 30.76
C THR A 368 -23.08 18.13 30.71
N ARG A 369 -23.65 16.99 30.30
CA ARG A 369 -25.08 16.71 30.25
C ARG A 369 -25.30 15.25 30.64
N PRO A 370 -26.27 14.95 31.52
CA PRO A 370 -26.53 13.56 31.91
C PRO A 370 -27.09 12.74 30.75
N VAL A 371 -26.71 11.47 30.68
CA VAL A 371 -27.28 10.46 29.78
C VAL A 371 -27.85 9.36 30.67
N PRO A 372 -29.18 9.26 30.81
CA PRO A 372 -29.81 8.30 31.71
C PRO A 372 -29.38 6.86 31.42
N GLY A 373 -28.96 6.14 32.46
CA GLY A 373 -28.51 4.75 32.36
C GLY A 373 -27.19 4.54 31.60
N ALA A 374 -26.41 5.61 31.38
CA ALA A 374 -25.13 5.48 30.71
C ALA A 374 -24.09 4.73 31.54
N THR A 375 -23.27 3.96 30.83
CA THR A 375 -22.14 3.22 31.40
C THR A 375 -20.86 3.69 30.74
N LEU A 376 -19.88 4.06 31.57
CA LEU A 376 -18.53 4.36 31.12
C LEU A 376 -17.72 3.06 31.11
N TRP A 377 -17.12 2.75 29.98
CA TRP A 377 -16.22 1.62 29.81
C TRP A 377 -14.79 2.12 29.77
N LEU A 378 -13.96 1.69 30.72
CA LEU A 378 -12.56 2.11 30.83
C LEU A 378 -11.63 0.95 30.47
N SER A 379 -10.54 1.24 29.75
CA SER A 379 -9.51 0.22 29.54
C SER A 379 -8.99 -0.31 30.88
N PRO A 380 -8.56 -1.57 30.95
CA PRO A 380 -7.99 -2.16 32.17
C PRO A 380 -6.74 -1.44 32.66
N ASP A 381 -6.40 -1.63 33.94
CA ASP A 381 -5.14 -1.15 34.51
C ASP A 381 -3.93 -1.86 33.88
N PRO A 382 -2.74 -1.22 33.88
CA PRO A 382 -1.50 -1.81 33.39
C PRO A 382 -1.18 -3.11 34.15
N GLY A 383 -0.88 -4.16 33.39
CA GLY A 383 -0.62 -5.51 33.92
C GLY A 383 -1.75 -6.49 33.66
N ALA A 384 -2.96 -6.01 33.38
CA ALA A 384 -3.99 -6.85 32.79
C ALA A 384 -3.57 -7.30 31.37
N PRO A 385 -3.98 -8.50 30.91
CA PRO A 385 -3.75 -8.92 29.54
C PRO A 385 -4.30 -7.90 28.53
N LEU A 386 -3.58 -7.63 27.44
CA LEU A 386 -3.94 -6.57 26.49
C LEU A 386 -5.24 -6.81 25.72
N ASP A 387 -5.71 -8.04 25.68
CA ASP A 387 -7.00 -8.43 25.10
C ASP A 387 -8.15 -8.46 26.12
N SER A 388 -7.91 -8.01 27.35
CA SER A 388 -8.94 -7.92 28.39
C SER A 388 -10.04 -6.93 27.99
N ALA A 389 -11.28 -7.30 28.33
CA ALA A 389 -12.43 -6.44 28.13
C ALA A 389 -12.34 -5.16 28.98
N TYR A 390 -12.97 -4.09 28.51
CA TYR A 390 -13.03 -2.84 29.26
C TYR A 390 -13.94 -3.00 30.48
N GLU A 391 -13.61 -2.28 31.56
CA GLU A 391 -14.30 -2.32 32.84
C GLU A 391 -15.48 -1.34 32.81
N PRO A 392 -16.72 -1.79 33.12
CA PRO A 392 -17.89 -0.94 33.14
C PRO A 392 -18.05 -0.20 34.48
N TYR A 393 -18.38 1.09 34.40
CA TYR A 393 -18.69 1.95 35.54
C TYR A 393 -20.01 2.68 35.29
N PRO A 394 -21.07 2.43 36.07
CA PRO A 394 -22.31 3.17 35.95
C PRO A 394 -22.08 4.63 36.34
N LEU A 395 -22.63 5.56 35.56
CA LEU A 395 -22.57 6.98 35.89
C LEU A 395 -23.88 7.42 36.56
N VAL A 396 -23.76 8.06 37.71
CA VAL A 396 -24.88 8.66 38.43
C VAL A 396 -25.07 10.09 37.93
N GLU A 397 -26.33 10.46 37.68
CA GLU A 397 -26.70 11.78 37.20
C GLU A 397 -26.24 12.88 38.18
N ASN A 398 -25.53 13.89 37.66
CA ASN A 398 -25.00 15.04 38.41
C ASN A 398 -23.91 14.74 39.47
N GLU A 399 -23.36 13.53 39.50
CA GLU A 399 -22.23 13.19 40.38
C GLU A 399 -20.94 12.97 39.59
N ALA A 400 -19.82 13.41 40.16
CA ALA A 400 -18.51 13.12 39.60
C ALA A 400 -18.06 11.73 40.02
N LEU A 401 -17.68 10.89 39.07
CA LEU A 401 -17.07 9.60 39.34
C LEU A 401 -15.57 9.80 39.64
N LEU A 402 -15.11 9.32 40.79
CA LEU A 402 -13.71 9.38 41.21
C LEU A 402 -13.13 7.97 41.19
N LEU A 403 -12.10 7.75 40.37
CA LEU A 403 -11.43 6.47 40.24
C LEU A 403 -9.93 6.63 40.45
N GLU A 404 -9.36 5.86 41.36
CA GLU A 404 -7.92 5.68 41.39
C GLU A 404 -7.52 4.69 40.29
N ARG A 405 -6.54 5.06 39.46
CA ARG A 405 -6.05 4.27 38.33
C ARG A 405 -4.55 4.09 38.42
N VAL A 406 -4.05 2.99 37.87
CA VAL A 406 -2.60 2.78 37.71
C VAL A 406 -2.14 3.42 36.40
N VAL A 407 -1.07 4.21 36.47
CA VAL A 407 -0.45 4.87 35.32
C VAL A 407 0.39 3.86 34.56
N GLY A 408 0.08 3.67 33.28
CA GLY A 408 0.79 2.78 32.37
C GLY A 408 1.49 3.51 31.24
N LEU A 409 2.24 2.74 30.44
CA LEU A 409 2.83 3.22 29.19
C LEU A 409 1.73 3.54 28.16
N ALA A 410 0.68 2.70 28.13
CA ALA A 410 -0.49 2.97 27.30
C ALA A 410 -1.36 4.06 27.96
N PRO A 411 -1.84 5.07 27.20
CA PRO A 411 -2.86 5.98 27.69
C PRO A 411 -4.16 5.24 28.05
N GLN A 412 -4.88 5.77 29.04
CA GLN A 412 -6.18 5.24 29.47
C GLN A 412 -7.23 5.53 28.39
N ARG A 413 -7.89 4.51 27.86
CA ARG A 413 -8.99 4.65 26.90
C ARG A 413 -10.33 4.57 27.60
N TRP A 414 -11.32 5.24 27.02
CA TRP A 414 -12.67 5.23 27.57
C TRP A 414 -13.75 5.33 26.48
N VAL A 415 -14.90 4.70 26.72
CA VAL A 415 -16.08 4.74 25.84
C VAL A 415 -17.32 4.92 26.71
N LEU A 416 -18.13 5.93 26.42
CA LEU A 416 -19.42 6.14 27.05
C LEU A 416 -20.51 5.51 26.18
N ARG A 417 -21.27 4.58 26.74
CA ARG A 417 -22.43 3.97 26.09
C ARG A 417 -23.73 4.36 26.80
N ASP A 418 -24.78 4.58 26.02
CA ASP A 418 -26.12 4.80 26.56
C ASP A 418 -26.77 3.47 27.05
N ALA A 419 -27.99 3.56 27.58
CA ALA A 419 -28.73 2.39 28.09
C ALA A 419 -29.06 1.34 27.02
N LEU A 420 -28.97 1.68 25.72
CA LEU A 420 -29.16 0.76 24.60
C LEU A 420 -27.82 0.18 24.09
N GLY A 421 -26.71 0.52 24.74
CA GLY A 421 -25.37 0.07 24.36
C GLY A 421 -24.75 0.85 23.20
N ARG A 422 -25.36 1.96 22.76
CA ARG A 422 -24.83 2.80 21.67
C ARG A 422 -23.76 3.73 22.19
N THR A 423 -22.68 3.88 21.43
CA THR A 423 -21.58 4.79 21.78
C THR A 423 -22.03 6.23 21.61
N VAL A 424 -21.92 7.05 22.66
CA VAL A 424 -22.31 8.48 22.66
C VAL A 424 -21.12 9.42 22.87
N ALA A 425 -20.00 8.91 23.39
CA ALA A 425 -18.72 9.62 23.46
C ALA A 425 -17.58 8.62 23.67
N SER A 426 -16.35 9.00 23.40
CA SER A 426 -15.16 8.21 23.71
C SER A 426 -13.91 9.08 23.72
N GLY A 427 -12.81 8.53 24.20
CA GLY A 427 -11.56 9.25 24.14
C GLY A 427 -10.39 8.54 24.79
N THR A 428 -9.37 9.34 25.02
CA THR A 428 -8.10 8.93 25.61
C THR A 428 -7.73 9.89 26.71
N GLN A 429 -7.11 9.40 27.77
CA GLN A 429 -6.55 10.21 28.83
C GLN A 429 -5.14 9.74 29.13
N THR A 430 -4.16 10.63 28.96
CA THR A 430 -2.82 10.39 29.49
C THR A 430 -2.82 10.74 30.99
N LEU A 431 -2.50 9.77 31.83
CA LEU A 431 -2.39 9.93 33.28
C LEU A 431 -0.93 10.14 33.68
N ARG A 432 -0.72 10.84 34.80
CA ARG A 432 0.60 11.05 35.41
C ARG A 432 0.55 10.59 36.87
N PRO A 433 1.64 10.04 37.43
CA PRO A 433 1.66 9.64 38.84
C PRO A 433 1.40 10.83 39.77
N ASP A 434 0.75 10.57 40.90
CA ASP A 434 0.47 11.52 41.99
C ASP A 434 -0.32 12.78 41.59
N THR A 435 -1.06 12.73 40.48
CA THR A 435 -1.91 13.82 40.01
C THR A 435 -3.40 13.45 40.03
N THR A 436 -4.25 14.47 40.07
CA THR A 436 -5.68 14.34 39.78
C THR A 436 -5.97 14.87 38.38
N HIS A 437 -6.47 14.00 37.51
CA HIS A 437 -6.88 14.32 36.15
C HIS A 437 -8.40 14.51 36.09
N ARG A 438 -8.85 15.60 35.49
CA ARG A 438 -10.28 15.87 35.26
C ARG A 438 -10.64 15.53 33.83
N LEU A 439 -11.53 14.55 33.65
CA LEU A 439 -12.13 14.18 32.38
C LEU A 439 -13.55 14.75 32.31
N ARG A 440 -13.76 15.72 31.41
CA ARG A 440 -15.08 16.29 31.15
C ARG A 440 -15.61 15.70 29.84
N ILE A 441 -16.66 14.90 29.92
CA ILE A 441 -17.26 14.19 28.79
C ILE A 441 -18.42 15.00 28.24
N GLU A 442 -18.45 15.19 26.93
CA GLU A 442 -19.50 15.86 26.18
C GLU A 442 -20.23 14.84 25.29
N PRO A 443 -21.36 14.25 25.76
CA PRO A 443 -22.10 13.29 24.96
C PRO A 443 -22.62 13.89 23.65
N GLY A 444 -22.37 13.17 22.56
CA GLY A 444 -22.80 13.48 21.20
C GLY A 444 -23.99 12.61 20.75
N ALA A 445 -24.15 12.51 19.43
CA ALA A 445 -25.16 11.63 18.83
C ALA A 445 -24.78 10.16 19.05
N ALA A 446 -25.79 9.33 19.31
CA ALA A 446 -25.61 7.89 19.48
C ALA A 446 -25.20 7.25 18.16
N LEU A 447 -24.14 6.43 18.20
CA LEU A 447 -23.69 5.59 17.10
C LEU A 447 -24.20 4.17 17.32
N ASP A 448 -24.98 3.67 16.36
CA ASP A 448 -25.46 2.29 16.40
C ASP A 448 -24.29 1.31 16.17
N PRO A 449 -24.18 0.25 16.99
CA PRO A 449 -23.21 -0.79 16.74
C PRO A 449 -23.54 -1.46 15.41
N LYS A 450 -22.54 -1.58 14.54
CA LYS A 450 -22.69 -2.34 13.30
C LYS A 450 -22.69 -3.82 13.67
N LEU A 451 -23.65 -4.59 13.17
CA LEU A 451 -23.65 -6.04 13.30
C LEU A 451 -23.38 -6.64 11.92
N VAL A 452 -22.40 -7.54 11.83
CA VAL A 452 -22.11 -8.29 10.62
C VAL A 452 -22.09 -9.77 10.97
N VAL A 453 -23.03 -10.52 10.42
CA VAL A 453 -23.02 -11.99 10.47
C VAL A 453 -22.50 -12.47 9.12
N ALA A 454 -21.23 -12.84 9.05
CA ALA A 454 -20.71 -13.55 7.89
C ALA A 454 -21.27 -14.98 7.90
N THR A 455 -21.73 -15.44 6.74
CA THR A 455 -22.15 -16.83 6.55
C THR A 455 -21.15 -17.50 5.63
N ARG A 456 -20.49 -18.54 6.13
CA ARG A 456 -19.57 -19.37 5.35
C ARG A 456 -20.34 -20.35 4.48
N ARG A 457 -19.72 -20.75 3.39
CA ARG A 457 -20.25 -21.80 2.51
C ARG A 457 -20.17 -23.16 3.20
N PRO A 458 -20.99 -24.15 2.82
CA PRO A 458 -20.88 -25.51 3.34
C PRO A 458 -19.48 -26.09 3.14
N ALA A 459 -19.03 -26.94 4.07
CA ALA A 459 -17.75 -27.63 3.95
C ALA A 459 -17.66 -28.47 2.66
N ASP A 460 -16.51 -28.44 2.00
CA ASP A 460 -16.23 -29.22 0.79
C ASP A 460 -15.34 -30.46 1.07
N GLY A 461 -14.90 -30.64 2.32
CA GLY A 461 -14.04 -31.72 2.77
C GLY A 461 -12.55 -31.40 2.61
N ARG A 462 -12.20 -30.22 2.08
CA ARG A 462 -10.83 -29.76 1.88
C ARG A 462 -10.55 -28.55 2.76
N ARG A 463 -9.94 -28.80 3.92
CA ARG A 463 -9.48 -27.74 4.81
C ARG A 463 -8.44 -26.85 4.15
N ARG A 464 -8.74 -25.55 4.03
CA ARG A 464 -7.79 -24.49 3.71
C ARG A 464 -7.54 -23.61 4.92
N VAL A 465 -6.38 -22.97 4.95
CA VAL A 465 -5.98 -22.02 5.99
C VAL A 465 -5.55 -20.71 5.34
N ALA A 466 -6.26 -19.62 5.69
CA ALA A 466 -5.86 -18.27 5.32
C ALA A 466 -5.25 -17.58 6.55
N LEU A 467 -3.95 -17.32 6.51
CA LEU A 467 -3.20 -16.56 7.51
C LEU A 467 -2.98 -15.14 7.01
N LEU A 468 -3.56 -14.15 7.71
CA LEU A 468 -3.32 -12.73 7.49
C LEU A 468 -2.54 -12.14 8.66
N VAL A 469 -1.34 -11.63 8.35
CA VAL A 469 -0.49 -10.86 9.27
C VAL A 469 -0.77 -9.37 9.04
N LEU A 470 -1.57 -8.77 9.91
CA LEU A 470 -1.82 -7.33 9.94
C LEU A 470 -0.64 -6.65 10.63
N ASP A 471 0.31 -6.14 9.86
CA ASP A 471 1.56 -5.62 10.39
C ASP A 471 1.35 -4.49 11.40
N CYS A 472 1.97 -4.61 12.58
CA CYS A 472 1.85 -3.64 13.68
C CYS A 472 0.40 -3.41 14.19
N ALA A 473 -0.51 -4.37 13.97
CA ALA A 473 -1.85 -4.29 14.54
C ALA A 473 -1.82 -4.45 16.06
N ASP A 474 -2.34 -3.45 16.78
CA ASP A 474 -2.25 -3.38 18.24
C ASP A 474 -3.55 -3.78 18.95
N TRP A 475 -3.42 -4.60 19.99
CA TRP A 475 -4.53 -5.05 20.81
C TRP A 475 -5.29 -3.89 21.48
N ARG A 476 -4.63 -2.81 21.90
CA ARG A 476 -5.30 -1.70 22.59
C ARG A 476 -6.14 -0.87 21.64
N ILE A 477 -5.68 -0.66 20.40
CA ILE A 477 -6.49 -0.02 19.36
C ILE A 477 -7.68 -0.93 19.01
N THR A 478 -7.42 -2.23 18.84
CA THR A 478 -8.45 -3.22 18.56
C THR A 478 -9.52 -3.24 19.66
N GLN A 479 -9.15 -3.37 20.93
CA GLN A 479 -10.09 -3.39 22.05
C GLN A 479 -10.84 -2.05 22.20
N TYR A 480 -10.19 -0.92 21.94
CA TYR A 480 -10.85 0.37 21.95
C TYR A 480 -11.97 0.44 20.91
N LEU A 481 -11.67 0.07 19.67
CA LEU A 481 -12.64 0.12 18.57
C LEU A 481 -13.72 -0.97 18.70
N ARG A 482 -13.39 -2.16 19.21
CA ARG A 482 -14.38 -3.18 19.61
C ARG A 482 -15.32 -2.64 20.69
N THR A 483 -14.79 -2.00 21.73
CA THR A 483 -15.58 -1.37 22.78
C THR A 483 -16.40 -0.18 22.27
N ARG A 484 -16.00 0.46 21.16
CA ARG A 484 -16.85 1.44 20.48
C ARG A 484 -17.94 0.83 19.58
N GLY A 485 -17.84 -0.44 19.23
CA GLY A 485 -18.72 -1.12 18.26
C GLY A 485 -18.29 -0.93 16.80
N ASP A 486 -17.04 -0.55 16.57
CA ASP A 486 -16.49 -0.19 15.26
C ASP A 486 -15.87 -1.39 14.50
N LEU A 487 -15.55 -2.50 15.19
CA LEU A 487 -14.92 -3.71 14.62
C LEU A 487 -15.81 -4.96 14.79
N PRO A 488 -16.95 -5.04 14.10
CA PRO A 488 -17.88 -6.16 14.26
C PRO A 488 -17.32 -7.51 13.79
N VAL A 489 -16.51 -7.54 12.72
CA VAL A 489 -15.98 -8.81 12.21
C VAL A 489 -14.97 -9.40 13.18
N ILE A 490 -13.99 -8.60 13.60
CA ILE A 490 -12.98 -9.01 14.60
C ILE A 490 -13.66 -9.40 15.92
N SER A 491 -14.68 -8.67 16.35
CA SER A 491 -15.44 -9.04 17.56
C SER A 491 -16.07 -10.42 17.42
N GLY A 492 -16.74 -10.67 16.30
CA GLY A 492 -17.32 -11.98 16.03
C GLY A 492 -16.29 -13.09 15.88
N LEU A 493 -15.11 -12.82 15.30
CA LEU A 493 -14.02 -13.80 15.14
C LEU A 493 -13.47 -14.22 16.51
N ILE A 494 -13.32 -13.28 17.45
CA ILE A 494 -12.90 -13.56 18.83
C ILE A 494 -13.98 -14.36 19.57
N GLU A 495 -15.25 -14.02 19.41
CA GLU A 495 -16.35 -14.70 20.11
C GLU A 495 -16.54 -16.16 19.67
N ARG A 496 -16.38 -16.44 18.38
CA ARG A 496 -16.57 -17.79 17.80
C ARG A 496 -15.26 -18.57 17.61
N GLY A 497 -14.12 -17.99 17.97
CA GLY A 497 -12.80 -18.52 17.69
C GLY A 497 -11.88 -18.48 18.90
N HIS A 498 -10.61 -18.76 18.66
CA HIS A 498 -9.58 -18.79 19.69
C HIS A 498 -8.67 -17.56 19.56
N SER A 499 -8.38 -16.88 20.67
CA SER A 499 -7.50 -15.71 20.69
C SER A 499 -6.28 -15.87 21.59
N ALA A 500 -5.25 -15.06 21.33
CA ALA A 500 -4.08 -14.94 22.20
C ALA A 500 -3.46 -13.53 22.11
N VAL A 501 -2.72 -13.17 23.16
CA VAL A 501 -1.73 -12.08 23.10
C VAL A 501 -0.37 -12.75 22.88
N LEU A 502 0.16 -12.68 21.67
CA LEU A 502 1.45 -13.31 21.36
C LEU A 502 2.60 -12.48 21.91
N LEU A 503 3.70 -13.14 22.27
CA LEU A 503 4.99 -12.51 22.50
C LEU A 503 5.85 -12.59 21.23
N SER A 504 6.22 -11.43 20.71
CA SER A 504 7.15 -11.22 19.61
C SER A 504 8.37 -10.46 20.14
N ASP A 505 9.44 -11.20 20.42
CA ASP A 505 10.68 -10.65 20.99
C ASP A 505 11.88 -11.10 20.14
N PRO A 506 12.70 -10.20 19.58
CA PRO A 506 12.50 -8.75 19.60
C PRO A 506 11.29 -8.33 18.75
N PRO A 507 10.64 -7.20 19.06
CA PRO A 507 9.37 -6.76 18.48
C PRO A 507 9.54 -6.14 17.10
N PHE A 508 10.25 -6.81 16.20
CA PHE A 508 10.54 -6.34 14.86
C PHE A 508 9.92 -7.25 13.82
N THR A 509 9.30 -6.67 12.80
CA THR A 509 8.72 -7.41 11.67
C THR A 509 9.67 -8.49 11.14
N ALA A 510 10.91 -8.12 10.83
CA ALA A 510 11.92 -9.02 10.31
C ALA A 510 12.14 -10.27 11.20
N ALA A 511 12.23 -10.07 12.51
CA ALA A 511 12.47 -11.16 13.48
C ALA A 511 11.22 -12.02 13.70
N ALA A 512 10.04 -11.41 13.69
CA ALA A 512 8.75 -12.08 13.78
C ALA A 512 8.52 -12.97 12.55
N LEU A 513 8.70 -12.42 11.35
CA LEU A 513 8.54 -13.17 10.11
C LEU A 513 9.62 -14.26 9.95
N GLU A 514 10.86 -14.02 10.36
CA GLU A 514 11.89 -15.07 10.40
C GLU A 514 11.46 -16.21 11.34
N SER A 515 10.88 -15.89 12.50
CA SER A 515 10.39 -16.88 13.45
C SER A 515 9.18 -17.67 12.92
N LEU A 516 8.38 -17.09 12.02
CA LEU A 516 7.30 -17.80 11.31
C LEU A 516 7.86 -18.72 10.21
N VAL A 517 8.85 -18.27 9.43
CA VAL A 517 9.35 -19.01 8.28
C VAL A 517 10.37 -20.09 8.67
N TRP A 518 11.23 -19.84 9.67
CA TRP A 518 12.22 -20.79 10.19
C TRP A 518 12.14 -20.93 11.72
N PRO A 519 11.13 -21.64 12.24
CA PRO A 519 10.88 -21.76 13.67
C PRO A 519 12.04 -22.36 14.48
N LEU A 520 12.94 -23.13 13.86
CA LEU A 520 14.06 -23.80 14.54
C LEU A 520 15.35 -22.96 14.64
N ARG A 521 15.53 -21.91 13.82
CA ARG A 521 16.83 -21.18 13.71
C ARG A 521 17.35 -20.56 15.00
N ARG A 522 16.48 -20.24 15.98
CA ARG A 522 16.92 -19.67 17.28
C ARG A 522 17.24 -20.72 18.36
N SER A 523 17.04 -22.02 18.10
CA SER A 523 17.34 -23.09 19.08
C SER A 523 18.82 -23.48 19.16
N ASN A 524 19.62 -23.12 18.15
CA ASN A 524 21.08 -23.33 18.11
C ASN A 524 21.83 -22.01 18.30
N VAL A 525 22.02 -21.58 19.56
CA VAL A 525 22.75 -20.34 19.88
C VAL A 525 24.25 -20.54 19.71
N SER A 526 24.74 -20.40 18.48
CA SER A 526 26.15 -20.07 18.24
C SER A 526 26.33 -18.55 18.37
N PHE A 527 27.55 -18.10 18.70
CA PHE A 527 27.94 -16.68 18.72
C PHE A 527 27.53 -15.93 17.43
N ILE A 528 27.53 -16.63 16.29
CA ILE A 528 27.11 -16.12 14.97
C ILE A 528 25.60 -15.85 14.91
N GLY A 529 24.76 -16.70 15.53
CA GLY A 529 23.31 -16.49 15.61
C GLY A 529 22.93 -15.26 16.45
N LEU A 530 23.74 -14.91 17.45
CA LEU A 530 23.56 -13.71 18.27
C LEU A 530 23.96 -12.43 17.51
N VAL A 531 24.90 -12.53 16.58
CA VAL A 531 25.36 -11.42 15.72
C VAL A 531 24.38 -11.20 14.56
N HIS A 532 23.88 -12.27 13.92
CA HIS A 532 22.77 -12.20 12.95
C HIS A 532 21.50 -11.58 13.55
N ARG A 533 21.21 -11.90 14.82
CA ARG A 533 20.09 -11.33 15.59
C ARG A 533 20.15 -9.80 15.68
N TYR A 534 21.30 -9.21 15.99
CA TYR A 534 21.46 -7.75 15.96
C TYR A 534 21.30 -7.17 14.54
N GLY A 535 21.68 -7.92 13.51
CA GLY A 535 21.47 -7.55 12.10
C GLY A 535 20.00 -7.55 11.67
N VAL A 536 19.19 -8.48 12.18
CA VAL A 536 17.73 -8.54 11.97
C VAL A 536 16.99 -7.50 12.81
N GLU A 537 17.47 -7.22 14.02
CA GLU A 537 16.99 -6.11 14.88
C GLU A 537 17.23 -4.74 14.23
N LEU A 538 18.33 -4.57 13.49
CA LEU A 538 18.58 -3.38 12.67
C LEU A 538 17.73 -3.37 11.39
N ALA A 539 17.57 -4.51 10.71
CA ALA A 539 16.75 -4.70 9.50
C ALA A 539 15.26 -4.33 9.69
N GLY A 540 14.73 -4.48 10.92
CA GLY A 540 13.32 -4.29 11.26
C GLY A 540 12.89 -2.86 11.60
N LEU A 541 13.81 -1.90 11.67
CA LEU A 541 13.45 -0.48 11.56
C LEU A 541 13.17 -0.23 10.08
N ALA A 542 12.09 0.48 9.72
CA ALA A 542 11.59 0.76 8.35
C ALA A 542 12.56 1.47 7.37
N SER A 543 13.86 1.17 7.46
CA SER A 543 15.00 1.89 6.94
C SER A 543 16.27 1.02 6.91
N VAL A 544 16.20 -0.31 6.87
CA VAL A 544 17.40 -1.14 6.73
C VAL A 544 17.08 -2.27 5.77
N GLY A 545 17.43 -2.05 4.51
CA GLY A 545 17.09 -2.91 3.38
C GLY A 545 17.86 -4.22 3.32
N ASP A 546 18.80 -4.49 4.24
CA ASP A 546 19.51 -5.76 4.29
C ASP A 546 20.08 -6.06 5.69
N ASN A 547 20.14 -7.35 6.02
CA ASN A 547 20.90 -7.80 7.18
C ASN A 547 22.40 -7.61 6.86
N PRO A 548 23.16 -6.78 7.62
CA PRO A 548 24.58 -6.52 7.37
C PRO A 548 25.48 -7.76 7.47
N LEU A 549 24.91 -8.92 7.81
CA LEU A 549 25.57 -10.20 7.99
C LEU A 549 24.96 -11.29 7.10
N ALA A 550 24.21 -10.93 6.06
CA ALA A 550 23.69 -11.87 5.06
C ALA A 550 24.81 -12.75 4.47
N ALA A 551 26.04 -12.24 4.37
CA ALA A 551 27.23 -12.99 3.97
C ALA A 551 27.65 -14.12 4.93
N LEU A 552 27.04 -14.26 6.11
CA LEU A 552 27.23 -15.39 7.04
C LEU A 552 26.09 -16.42 6.96
N SER A 553 25.04 -16.17 6.16
CA SER A 553 23.91 -17.08 6.00
C SER A 553 24.30 -18.46 5.45
N TRP A 554 25.35 -18.55 4.63
CA TRP A 554 25.91 -19.82 4.11
C TRP A 554 26.49 -20.73 5.20
N LEU A 555 26.74 -20.21 6.42
CA LEU A 555 27.17 -20.98 7.59
C LEU A 555 26.01 -21.50 8.44
N LEU A 556 24.77 -21.05 8.16
CA LEU A 556 23.57 -21.56 8.80
C LEU A 556 23.12 -22.84 8.06
N PRO A 557 22.71 -23.91 8.78
CA PRO A 557 22.22 -25.11 8.12
C PRO A 557 21.02 -24.79 7.21
N GLU A 558 21.01 -25.36 6.00
CA GLU A 558 19.85 -25.35 5.09
C GLU A 558 18.72 -26.21 5.69
N GLU A 559 18.04 -25.69 6.70
CA GLU A 559 16.79 -26.28 7.18
C GLU A 559 15.65 -25.90 6.23
N ALA A 560 14.77 -26.86 5.94
CA ALA A 560 13.56 -26.62 5.17
C ALA A 560 12.71 -25.55 5.87
N ASP A 561 12.31 -24.52 5.12
CA ASP A 561 11.40 -23.50 5.63
C ASP A 561 9.97 -24.05 5.84
N PHE A 562 9.15 -23.29 6.57
CA PHE A 562 7.75 -23.58 6.85
C PHE A 562 6.96 -24.02 5.61
N PHE A 563 7.10 -23.30 4.49
CA PHE A 563 6.35 -23.56 3.26
C PHE A 563 6.83 -24.83 2.55
N GLN A 564 8.12 -25.12 2.59
CA GLN A 564 8.67 -26.37 2.08
C GLN A 564 8.16 -27.59 2.84
N VAL A 565 8.02 -27.48 4.16
CA VAL A 565 7.50 -28.58 4.99
C VAL A 565 6.02 -28.83 4.68
N ILE A 566 5.19 -27.78 4.61
CA ILE A 566 3.76 -27.92 4.26
C ILE A 566 3.60 -28.45 2.82
N GLY A 567 4.32 -27.88 1.86
CA GLY A 567 4.23 -28.22 0.44
C GLY A 567 4.95 -29.50 0.01
N ALA A 568 5.67 -30.17 0.92
CA ALA A 568 6.36 -31.42 0.62
C ALA A 568 5.39 -32.57 0.30
N GLY A 569 4.19 -32.53 0.90
CA GLY A 569 3.13 -33.52 0.71
C GLY A 569 2.09 -33.10 -0.36
N PRO A 570 0.83 -33.57 -0.26
CA PRO A 570 -0.19 -33.30 -1.26
C PRO A 570 -0.72 -31.85 -1.25
N LEU A 571 -0.31 -31.05 -0.26
CA LEU A 571 -0.77 -29.68 -0.04
C LEU A 571 0.05 -28.67 -0.82
N SER A 572 -0.53 -27.50 -1.05
CA SER A 572 0.10 -26.35 -1.69
C SER A 572 0.04 -25.13 -0.77
N ALA A 573 1.15 -24.42 -0.60
CA ALA A 573 1.26 -23.26 0.27
C ALA A 573 1.81 -22.03 -0.48
N ALA A 574 1.10 -20.91 -0.42
CA ALA A 574 1.49 -19.62 -0.99
C ALA A 574 2.18 -18.74 0.06
N ASN A 575 3.42 -18.31 -0.22
CA ASN A 575 4.18 -17.41 0.64
C ASN A 575 4.11 -15.96 0.16
N LEU A 576 3.38 -15.13 0.91
CA LEU A 576 3.19 -13.71 0.67
C LEU A 576 3.55 -12.85 1.89
N LEU A 577 4.50 -13.32 2.71
CA LEU A 577 4.83 -12.68 3.99
C LEU A 577 5.82 -11.50 3.92
N PHE A 578 6.61 -11.35 2.85
CA PHE A 578 7.71 -10.38 2.82
C PHE A 578 7.76 -9.55 1.55
N SER A 579 7.16 -8.35 1.59
CA SER A 579 7.22 -7.35 0.52
C SER A 579 8.30 -6.26 0.73
N HIS A 580 9.01 -6.25 1.88
CA HIS A 580 9.96 -5.19 2.24
C HIS A 580 11.22 -5.72 2.93
N GLY A 581 12.39 -5.20 2.52
CA GLY A 581 13.72 -5.48 3.11
C GLY A 581 14.30 -6.82 2.67
N GLY A 582 15.55 -6.84 2.21
CA GLY A 582 16.31 -7.95 1.60
C GLY A 582 16.58 -9.17 2.49
N ILE A 583 15.70 -9.47 3.45
CA ILE A 583 15.68 -10.76 4.12
C ILE A 583 15.10 -11.78 3.14
N ASP A 584 15.90 -12.77 2.75
CA ASP A 584 15.49 -13.92 1.93
C ASP A 584 14.50 -14.80 2.70
N ALA A 585 13.26 -14.32 2.71
CA ALA A 585 12.00 -14.77 3.29
C ALA A 585 11.51 -16.18 2.92
N GLY A 586 12.38 -17.09 2.50
CA GLY A 586 11.97 -18.42 2.07
C GLY A 586 11.09 -18.36 0.81
N ARG A 587 11.65 -17.80 -0.27
CA ARG A 587 11.00 -17.81 -1.61
C ARG A 587 9.65 -17.08 -1.64
N HIS A 588 9.64 -15.80 -1.27
CA HIS A 588 8.45 -14.94 -1.38
C HIS A 588 7.87 -14.89 -2.81
N ASN A 589 6.55 -14.73 -2.95
CA ASN A 589 5.80 -14.79 -4.21
C ASN A 589 5.93 -16.15 -4.91
N GLU A 590 5.99 -17.23 -4.14
CA GLU A 590 6.03 -18.61 -4.65
C GLU A 590 4.92 -19.43 -3.99
N ILE A 591 4.41 -20.39 -4.76
CA ILE A 591 3.64 -21.51 -4.23
C ILE A 591 4.55 -22.73 -4.21
N THR A 592 4.68 -23.32 -3.02
CA THR A 592 5.35 -24.60 -2.81
C THR A 592 4.33 -25.71 -2.61
N GLY A 593 4.49 -26.81 -3.33
CA GLY A 593 3.57 -27.93 -3.37
C GLY A 593 2.59 -27.88 -4.55
N PRO A 594 1.91 -29.00 -4.82
CA PRO A 594 2.05 -30.29 -4.14
C PRO A 594 3.38 -30.98 -4.45
N ASN A 595 3.81 -31.88 -3.58
CA ASN A 595 4.98 -32.75 -3.73
C ASN A 595 6.29 -31.98 -3.98
N GLY A 596 6.45 -30.86 -3.28
CA GLY A 596 7.61 -29.98 -3.39
C GLY A 596 7.74 -29.22 -4.71
N GLN A 597 6.74 -29.30 -5.60
CA GLN A 597 6.72 -28.52 -6.84
C GLN A 597 6.69 -27.03 -6.52
N ARG A 598 7.36 -26.23 -7.35
CA ARG A 598 7.45 -24.78 -7.14
C ARG A 598 6.91 -24.07 -8.35
N ARG A 599 6.05 -23.09 -8.11
CA ARG A 599 5.58 -22.18 -9.14
C ARG A 599 5.56 -20.77 -8.60
N ARG A 600 6.01 -19.84 -9.44
CA ARG A 600 5.93 -18.44 -9.10
C ARG A 600 4.48 -18.00 -9.04
N LEU A 601 4.11 -17.32 -7.97
CA LEU A 601 2.83 -16.68 -7.88
C LEU A 601 2.85 -15.40 -8.71
N THR A 602 1.97 -15.36 -9.70
CA THR A 602 1.63 -14.09 -10.34
C THR A 602 0.56 -13.45 -9.47
N LEU A 603 0.97 -12.63 -8.51
CA LEU A 603 0.07 -11.67 -7.92
C LEU A 603 -0.44 -10.72 -9.01
N GLY A 604 -1.66 -10.23 -8.83
CA GLY A 604 -2.16 -9.13 -9.65
C GLY A 604 -1.33 -7.88 -9.41
N THR A 605 -1.92 -6.92 -8.73
CA THR A 605 -1.47 -5.53 -8.76
C THR A 605 -0.80 -5.21 -7.45
N SER A 606 0.36 -4.53 -7.44
CA SER A 606 1.00 -4.14 -6.16
C SER A 606 0.19 -3.08 -5.39
N SER A 607 -0.74 -2.42 -6.07
CA SER A 607 -1.59 -1.35 -5.52
C SER A 607 -2.79 -1.15 -6.45
N ARG A 608 -3.97 -0.86 -5.89
CA ARG A 608 -5.15 -0.46 -6.67
C ARG A 608 -5.91 0.65 -5.95
N ASP A 609 -6.61 1.48 -6.72
CA ASP A 609 -7.53 2.46 -6.14
C ASP A 609 -8.69 1.80 -5.38
N LEU A 610 -9.24 2.50 -4.40
CA LEU A 610 -10.46 2.07 -3.71
C LEU A 610 -11.62 2.05 -4.72
N LEU A 611 -12.38 0.95 -4.72
CA LEU A 611 -13.57 0.78 -5.54
C LEU A 611 -14.63 1.82 -5.16
N LEU A 612 -15.53 2.15 -6.08
CA LEU A 612 -16.62 3.10 -5.82
C LEU A 612 -17.48 2.70 -4.60
N SER A 613 -17.71 1.40 -4.40
CA SER A 613 -18.42 0.87 -3.23
C SER A 613 -17.63 1.08 -1.93
N GLU A 614 -16.32 0.90 -1.96
CA GLU A 614 -15.42 1.14 -0.81
C GLU A 614 -15.37 2.63 -0.49
N ARG A 615 -15.20 3.51 -1.49
CA ARG A 615 -15.21 4.96 -1.31
C ARG A 615 -16.51 5.47 -0.69
N LYS A 616 -17.66 4.93 -1.11
CA LYS A 616 -18.96 5.27 -0.52
C LYS A 616 -19.09 4.79 0.93
N ARG A 617 -18.51 3.63 1.26
CA ARG A 617 -18.55 3.06 2.61
C ARG A 617 -17.54 3.71 3.57
N PHE A 618 -16.41 4.17 3.04
CA PHE A 618 -15.29 4.76 3.77
C PHE A 618 -14.90 6.12 3.15
N PRO A 619 -15.77 7.13 3.24
CA PRO A 619 -15.52 8.44 2.62
C PRO A 619 -14.28 9.13 3.19
N ASP A 620 -13.99 8.94 4.48
CA ASP A 620 -12.81 9.53 5.13
C ASP A 620 -11.49 8.93 4.61
N LEU A 621 -11.48 7.64 4.24
CA LEU A 621 -10.33 7.01 3.56
C LEU A 621 -10.18 7.49 2.11
N ALA A 622 -11.31 7.72 1.43
CA ALA A 622 -11.29 8.21 0.06
C ALA A 622 -10.83 9.68 -0.05
N ALA A 623 -11.08 10.47 0.99
CA ALA A 623 -10.77 11.90 1.07
C ALA A 623 -9.39 12.20 1.65
N VAL A 624 -8.54 11.19 1.87
CA VAL A 624 -7.18 11.39 2.41
C VAL A 624 -6.38 12.29 1.46
N PRO A 625 -5.90 13.47 1.90
CA PRO A 625 -5.30 14.45 1.01
C PRO A 625 -3.85 14.09 0.63
N ARG A 626 -3.14 13.36 1.48
CA ARG A 626 -1.71 13.05 1.28
C ARG A 626 -1.53 11.84 0.39
N GLU A 627 -0.85 12.01 -0.74
CA GLU A 627 -0.58 10.92 -1.67
C GLU A 627 0.21 9.77 -1.03
N ARG A 628 1.12 10.09 -0.10
CA ARG A 628 1.86 9.07 0.69
C ARG A 628 0.91 8.10 1.39
N ASP A 629 -0.10 8.63 2.10
CA ASP A 629 -1.08 7.80 2.81
C ASP A 629 -1.98 7.04 1.82
N ARG A 630 -2.39 7.69 0.71
CA ARG A 630 -3.20 7.05 -0.34
C ARG A 630 -2.50 5.84 -0.96
N VAL A 631 -1.19 5.91 -1.22
CA VAL A 631 -0.41 4.79 -1.78
C VAL A 631 -0.46 3.57 -0.85
N HIS A 632 -0.33 3.77 0.46
CA HIS A 632 -0.40 2.68 1.44
C HIS A 632 -1.82 2.08 1.52
N ILE A 633 -2.87 2.91 1.51
CA ILE A 633 -4.27 2.44 1.49
C ILE A 633 -4.55 1.63 0.20
N ARG A 634 -4.06 2.08 -0.95
CA ARG A 634 -4.17 1.36 -2.23
C ARG A 634 -3.45 0.02 -2.23
N THR A 635 -2.33 -0.05 -1.52
CA THR A 635 -1.54 -1.28 -1.37
C THR A 635 -2.30 -2.27 -0.49
N ILE A 636 -2.80 -1.85 0.68
CA ILE A 636 -3.69 -2.67 1.52
C ILE A 636 -4.86 -3.23 0.69
N ALA A 637 -5.51 -2.37 -0.09
CA ALA A 637 -6.64 -2.78 -0.91
C ALA A 637 -6.30 -3.91 -1.90
N ALA A 638 -5.12 -3.81 -2.54
CA ALA A 638 -4.63 -4.82 -3.48
C ALA A 638 -4.14 -6.11 -2.79
N GLU A 639 -3.56 -5.98 -1.61
CA GLU A 639 -3.10 -7.10 -0.81
C GLU A 639 -4.27 -8.01 -0.38
N PHE A 640 -5.38 -7.42 0.06
CA PHE A 640 -6.60 -8.18 0.34
C PHE A 640 -7.21 -8.80 -0.93
N ASP A 641 -7.21 -8.09 -2.06
CA ASP A 641 -7.70 -8.64 -3.35
C ASP A 641 -6.91 -9.88 -3.77
N ALA A 642 -5.58 -9.86 -3.58
CA ALA A 642 -4.74 -11.02 -3.89
C ALA A 642 -5.14 -12.25 -3.07
N VAL A 643 -5.48 -12.07 -1.79
CA VAL A 643 -5.98 -13.16 -0.95
C VAL A 643 -7.35 -13.65 -1.42
N GLU A 644 -8.28 -12.74 -1.68
CA GLU A 644 -9.61 -13.08 -2.20
C GLU A 644 -9.52 -13.86 -3.52
N GLU A 645 -8.64 -13.45 -4.43
CA GLU A 645 -8.39 -14.13 -5.71
C GLU A 645 -7.85 -15.55 -5.51
N LEU A 646 -6.91 -15.75 -4.57
CA LEU A 646 -6.34 -17.07 -4.27
C LEU A 646 -7.37 -18.01 -3.65
N ILE A 647 -8.18 -17.51 -2.71
CA ILE A 647 -9.26 -18.30 -2.11
C ILE A 647 -10.27 -18.71 -3.17
N GLN A 648 -10.66 -17.79 -4.06
CA GLN A 648 -11.63 -18.07 -5.13
C GLN A 648 -11.12 -19.07 -6.17
N LYS A 649 -9.82 -19.05 -6.50
CA LYS A 649 -9.21 -20.05 -7.40
C LYS A 649 -9.20 -21.45 -6.79
N GLY A 650 -9.09 -21.55 -5.46
CA GLY A 650 -9.12 -22.82 -4.73
C GLY A 650 -7.94 -23.74 -5.03
N ASP A 651 -6.83 -23.24 -5.57
CA ASP A 651 -5.65 -24.02 -5.97
C ASP A 651 -4.55 -24.08 -4.89
N VAL A 652 -4.80 -23.49 -3.72
CA VAL A 652 -3.87 -23.37 -2.59
C VAL A 652 -4.56 -23.79 -1.29
N ASP A 653 -3.86 -24.57 -0.46
CA ASP A 653 -4.35 -25.05 0.83
C ASP A 653 -3.95 -24.12 1.98
N LEU A 654 -2.79 -23.47 1.89
CA LEU A 654 -2.32 -22.48 2.86
C LEU A 654 -1.96 -21.18 2.16
N ILE A 655 -2.61 -20.08 2.53
CA ILE A 655 -2.27 -18.73 2.07
C ILE A 655 -1.72 -17.96 3.27
N ALA A 656 -0.48 -17.49 3.20
CA ALA A 656 0.11 -16.65 4.25
C ALA A 656 0.45 -15.26 3.69
N MET A 657 -0.34 -14.25 4.06
CA MET A 657 -0.25 -12.89 3.53
C MET A 657 0.07 -11.90 4.65
N ARG A 658 1.03 -11.00 4.40
CA ARG A 658 1.27 -9.82 5.25
C ARG A 658 0.60 -8.60 4.63
N ILE A 659 -0.15 -7.86 5.44
CA ILE A 659 -0.68 -6.53 5.10
C ILE A 659 0.35 -5.51 5.59
N GLU A 660 1.39 -5.29 4.78
CA GLU A 660 2.59 -4.52 5.13
C GLU A 660 2.32 -3.03 5.44
N PRO A 661 1.51 -2.29 4.65
CA PRO A 661 1.41 -0.84 4.81
C PRO A 661 0.73 -0.41 6.11
N LEU A 662 0.12 -1.34 6.86
CA LEU A 662 -0.49 -1.03 8.15
C LEU A 662 0.55 -0.54 9.17
N ASP A 663 1.78 -1.07 9.15
CA ASP A 663 2.84 -0.60 10.06
C ASP A 663 3.18 0.87 9.81
N ILE A 664 3.43 1.21 8.55
CA ILE A 664 3.76 2.58 8.14
C ILE A 664 2.64 3.56 8.53
N LEU A 665 1.39 3.18 8.28
CA LEU A 665 0.23 4.01 8.61
C LEU A 665 -0.01 4.08 10.13
N THR A 666 0.27 3.00 10.86
CA THR A 666 0.19 2.98 12.32
C THR A 666 1.22 3.94 12.90
N HIS A 667 2.48 3.86 12.49
CA HIS A 667 3.52 4.81 12.90
C HIS A 667 3.16 6.26 12.54
N ALA A 668 2.70 6.52 11.32
CA ALA A 668 2.39 7.88 10.86
C ALA A 668 1.25 8.54 11.66
N HIS A 669 0.25 7.76 12.09
CA HIS A 669 -1.01 8.28 12.65
C HIS A 669 -1.26 7.91 14.12
N PHE A 670 -0.36 7.14 14.75
CA PHE A 670 -0.53 6.72 16.15
C PHE A 670 -0.67 7.90 17.11
N ALA A 671 0.16 8.94 16.94
CA ALA A 671 0.14 10.12 17.79
C ALA A 671 -1.23 10.82 17.80
N GLN A 672 -1.91 10.88 16.65
CA GLN A 672 -3.29 11.40 16.56
C GLN A 672 -4.27 10.45 17.24
N ALA A 673 -4.11 9.15 17.03
CA ALA A 673 -4.98 8.14 17.60
C ALA A 673 -4.94 8.11 19.14
N VAL A 674 -3.81 8.46 19.77
CA VAL A 674 -3.64 8.48 21.24
C VAL A 674 -3.68 9.87 21.87
N ALA A 675 -4.05 10.91 21.11
CA ALA A 675 -4.14 12.27 21.63
C ALA A 675 -5.07 12.32 22.85
N SER A 676 -4.62 12.97 23.93
CA SER A 676 -5.42 13.07 25.16
C SER A 676 -6.61 14.00 24.95
N GLY A 677 -7.80 13.52 25.28
CA GLY A 677 -9.06 14.24 25.11
C GLY A 677 -10.18 13.31 24.65
N GLN A 678 -11.36 13.90 24.46
CA GLN A 678 -12.47 13.25 23.77
C GLN A 678 -12.16 13.22 22.26
N ASP A 679 -12.37 12.07 21.63
CA ASP A 679 -12.25 11.92 20.18
C ASP A 679 -13.63 11.70 19.53
N ASP A 680 -13.70 11.98 18.22
CA ASP A 680 -14.89 11.72 17.40
C ASP A 680 -14.86 10.34 16.75
N GLY A 681 -13.80 9.54 17.01
CA GLY A 681 -13.56 8.25 16.39
C GLY A 681 -13.16 8.31 14.91
N ARG A 682 -12.89 9.48 14.32
CA ARG A 682 -12.59 9.64 12.88
C ARG A 682 -11.12 9.83 12.55
N ALA A 683 -10.23 9.59 13.52
CA ALA A 683 -8.79 9.55 13.24
C ALA A 683 -8.51 8.55 12.12
N LEU A 684 -7.59 8.89 11.20
CA LEU A 684 -7.34 8.10 10.00
C LEU A 684 -6.98 6.64 10.33
N LEU A 685 -6.19 6.42 11.39
CA LEU A 685 -5.84 5.09 11.85
C LEU A 685 -7.07 4.24 12.24
N PHE A 686 -8.10 4.85 12.83
CA PHE A 686 -9.32 4.13 13.16
C PHE A 686 -10.12 3.76 11.92
N GLU A 687 -10.18 4.64 10.92
CA GLU A 687 -10.79 4.34 9.62
C GLU A 687 -10.07 3.19 8.90
N ILE A 688 -8.73 3.15 8.97
CA ILE A 688 -7.95 2.04 8.42
C ILE A 688 -8.33 0.73 9.10
N TYR A 689 -8.41 0.68 10.44
CA TYR A 689 -8.85 -0.53 11.16
C TYR A 689 -10.28 -0.95 10.78
N ARG A 690 -11.20 -0.01 10.58
CA ARG A 690 -12.56 -0.31 10.09
C ARG A 690 -12.56 -0.89 8.67
N TYR A 691 -11.66 -0.42 7.81
CA TYR A 691 -11.48 -0.97 6.47
C TYR A 691 -10.91 -2.39 6.51
N LEU A 692 -9.88 -2.64 7.33
CA LEU A 692 -9.34 -3.98 7.57
C LEU A 692 -10.42 -4.94 8.08
N ASP A 693 -11.21 -4.54 9.09
CA ASP A 693 -12.32 -5.34 9.63
C ASP A 693 -13.33 -5.71 8.54
N ALA A 694 -13.70 -4.77 7.67
CA ALA A 694 -14.61 -5.04 6.57
C ALA A 694 -14.02 -5.99 5.52
N ARG A 695 -12.73 -5.84 5.17
CA ARG A 695 -12.04 -6.73 4.22
C ARG A 695 -11.82 -8.14 4.80
N LEU A 696 -11.55 -8.25 6.09
CA LEU A 696 -11.55 -9.53 6.81
C LEU A 696 -12.92 -10.21 6.72
N GLY A 697 -14.02 -9.44 6.80
CA GLY A 697 -15.37 -9.97 6.64
C GLY A 697 -15.63 -10.54 5.23
N SER A 698 -15.12 -9.86 4.19
CA SER A 698 -15.15 -10.37 2.82
C SER A 698 -14.41 -11.71 2.70
N ILE A 699 -13.18 -11.79 3.23
CA ILE A 699 -12.40 -13.03 3.23
C ILE A 699 -13.12 -14.14 3.98
N ASP A 700 -13.60 -13.88 5.20
CA ASP A 700 -14.30 -14.88 6.01
C ASP A 700 -15.54 -15.43 5.29
N SER A 701 -16.24 -14.61 4.50
CA SER A 701 -17.39 -15.07 3.71
C SER A 701 -17.04 -15.90 2.46
N LEU A 702 -15.80 -15.85 1.99
CA LEU A 702 -15.32 -16.66 0.87
C LEU A 702 -14.88 -18.07 1.28
N LEU A 703 -14.59 -18.24 2.57
CA LEU A 703 -14.18 -19.51 3.16
C LEU A 703 -15.37 -20.44 3.39
N ASP A 704 -15.07 -21.74 3.36
CA ASP A 704 -16.00 -22.82 3.67
C ASP A 704 -16.01 -23.09 5.20
N GLN A 705 -16.97 -23.89 5.67
CA GLN A 705 -17.16 -24.15 7.10
C GLN A 705 -15.97 -24.87 7.76
N ASP A 706 -15.26 -25.71 7.01
CA ASP A 706 -14.09 -26.49 7.43
C ASP A 706 -12.74 -25.78 7.25
N ASP A 707 -12.74 -24.59 6.64
CA ASP A 707 -11.57 -23.73 6.50
C ASP A 707 -11.26 -22.95 7.79
N VAL A 708 -10.02 -22.50 7.95
CA VAL A 708 -9.59 -21.68 9.09
C VAL A 708 -9.09 -20.31 8.60
N LEU A 709 -9.61 -19.25 9.22
CA LEU A 709 -9.06 -17.90 9.12
C LEU A 709 -8.20 -17.62 10.35
N VAL A 710 -6.92 -17.31 10.14
CA VAL A 710 -6.01 -16.84 11.18
C VAL A 710 -5.70 -15.37 10.89
N VAL A 711 -6.00 -14.51 11.86
CA VAL A 711 -5.65 -13.08 11.84
C VAL A 711 -4.65 -12.85 12.96
N MET A 712 -3.46 -12.38 12.63
CA MET A 712 -2.44 -12.07 13.61
C MET A 712 -1.74 -10.76 13.31
N SER A 713 -0.94 -10.30 14.25
CA SER A 713 0.08 -9.28 14.02
C SER A 713 1.46 -9.88 14.27
N ASP A 714 2.49 -9.26 13.70
CA ASP A 714 3.89 -9.54 13.98
C ASP A 714 4.39 -8.84 15.26
N HIS A 715 3.87 -7.65 15.55
CA HIS A 715 4.05 -6.90 16.80
C HIS A 715 2.91 -5.89 17.02
N GLY A 716 2.94 -5.17 18.13
CA GLY A 716 2.06 -4.01 18.37
C GLY A 716 2.85 -2.70 18.36
N ILE A 717 2.28 -1.64 18.94
CA ILE A 717 2.93 -0.32 18.97
C ILE A 717 2.80 0.38 20.33
N ARG A 718 3.88 0.92 20.88
CA ARG A 718 3.86 1.69 22.14
C ARG A 718 3.81 3.20 21.90
N THR A 719 4.58 3.67 20.92
CA THR A 719 4.62 5.04 20.41
C THR A 719 4.82 4.97 18.90
N SER A 720 4.66 6.07 18.16
CA SER A 720 4.99 6.20 16.74
C SER A 720 6.46 5.92 16.42
N MET A 721 7.30 5.66 17.43
CA MET A 721 8.72 5.35 17.28
C MET A 721 9.10 4.00 17.92
N GLU A 722 8.24 3.39 18.71
CA GLU A 722 8.55 2.21 19.51
C GLU A 722 7.50 1.12 19.30
N HIS A 723 7.95 -0.06 18.89
CA HIS A 723 7.11 -1.26 18.80
C HIS A 723 6.76 -1.82 20.19
N SER A 724 5.64 -2.53 20.25
CA SER A 724 5.25 -3.36 21.39
C SER A 724 5.55 -4.82 21.08
N PRO A 725 6.16 -5.60 21.98
CA PRO A 725 6.38 -7.03 21.77
C PRO A 725 5.11 -7.86 21.85
N TYR A 726 3.97 -7.25 22.13
CA TYR A 726 2.71 -7.96 22.21
C TYR A 726 1.95 -7.85 20.90
N ALA A 727 1.67 -8.99 20.29
CA ALA A 727 1.00 -9.08 19.00
C ALA A 727 -0.39 -9.68 19.12
N LEU A 728 -1.27 -9.33 18.17
CA LEU A 728 -2.61 -9.87 18.06
C LEU A 728 -2.60 -11.29 17.49
N PHE A 729 -3.49 -12.17 17.96
CA PHE A 729 -3.76 -13.47 17.36
C PHE A 729 -5.21 -13.87 17.57
N ILE A 730 -5.84 -14.31 16.48
CA ILE A 730 -7.21 -14.82 16.41
C ILE A 730 -7.23 -15.94 15.36
N ALA A 731 -7.76 -17.12 15.71
CA ALA A 731 -8.05 -18.20 14.77
C ALA A 731 -9.54 -18.54 14.83
N SER A 732 -10.21 -18.68 13.70
CA SER A 732 -11.66 -18.90 13.66
C SER A 732 -12.12 -19.73 12.46
N GLY A 733 -13.15 -20.54 12.70
CA GLY A 733 -13.72 -21.47 11.73
C GLY A 733 -12.96 -22.79 11.66
N GLY A 734 -13.47 -23.77 10.92
CA GLY A 734 -13.08 -25.16 11.14
C GLY A 734 -13.45 -25.61 12.56
N ASP A 735 -12.97 -26.76 13.00
CA ASP A 735 -13.24 -27.27 14.36
C ASP A 735 -12.43 -26.53 15.45
N ILE A 736 -12.17 -25.23 15.27
CA ILE A 736 -11.47 -24.38 16.25
C ILE A 736 -12.39 -24.10 17.43
N GLU A 737 -11.98 -24.56 18.61
CA GLU A 737 -12.74 -24.32 19.83
C GLU A 737 -12.62 -22.85 20.29
N PRO A 738 -13.77 -22.19 20.56
CA PRO A 738 -13.76 -20.85 21.11
C PRO A 738 -13.00 -20.78 22.44
N GLY A 739 -12.13 -19.79 22.61
CA GLY A 739 -11.36 -19.65 23.84
C GLY A 739 -10.22 -18.65 23.76
N ARG A 740 -9.39 -18.64 24.80
CA ARG A 740 -8.20 -17.80 24.90
C ARG A 740 -7.04 -18.61 25.43
N SER A 741 -5.88 -18.52 24.78
CA SER A 741 -4.64 -19.11 25.30
C SER A 741 -4.24 -18.46 26.63
N SER A 742 -3.58 -19.21 27.51
CA SER A 742 -3.10 -18.67 28.78
C SER A 742 -1.80 -17.88 28.59
N GLY A 743 -1.59 -16.85 29.42
CA GLY A 743 -0.37 -16.04 29.38
C GLY A 743 -0.18 -15.28 28.06
N THR A 744 1.08 -15.23 27.61
CA THR A 744 1.55 -14.58 26.38
C THR A 744 2.46 -15.54 25.59
N PRO A 745 1.89 -16.53 24.89
CA PRO A 745 2.68 -17.56 24.21
C PRO A 745 3.55 -16.94 23.12
N ASP A 746 4.74 -17.49 22.91
CA ASP A 746 5.68 -16.99 21.91
C ASP A 746 5.14 -17.27 20.49
N LEU A 747 5.20 -16.26 19.61
CA LEU A 747 4.78 -16.31 18.21
C LEU A 747 5.38 -17.49 17.43
N ARG A 748 6.50 -18.05 17.88
CA ARG A 748 7.15 -19.22 17.28
C ARG A 748 6.36 -20.52 17.33
N GLY A 749 5.32 -20.57 18.14
CA GLY A 749 4.38 -21.70 18.14
C GLY A 749 3.44 -21.70 16.94
N ILE A 750 3.33 -20.57 16.22
CA ILE A 750 2.39 -20.44 15.10
C ILE A 750 2.66 -21.46 13.99
N PRO A 751 3.91 -21.66 13.50
CA PRO A 751 4.18 -22.65 12.45
C PRO A 751 3.77 -24.06 12.86
N ARG A 752 3.97 -24.43 14.14
CA ARG A 752 3.54 -25.71 14.69
C ARG A 752 2.02 -25.84 14.66
N ALA A 753 1.31 -24.84 15.18
CA ALA A 753 -0.15 -24.81 15.19
C ALA A 753 -0.75 -24.94 13.78
N LEU A 754 -0.15 -24.28 12.79
CA LEU A 754 -0.58 -24.36 11.39
C LEU A 754 -0.30 -25.74 10.77
N ALA A 755 0.82 -26.37 11.08
CA ALA A 755 1.11 -27.73 10.62
C ALA A 755 0.13 -28.76 11.21
N ASP A 756 -0.20 -28.63 12.49
CA ASP A 756 -1.15 -29.49 13.17
C ASP A 756 -2.57 -29.41 12.56
N LEU A 757 -2.99 -28.23 12.08
CA LEU A 757 -4.26 -28.06 11.35
C LEU A 757 -4.37 -28.93 10.10
N PHE A 758 -3.24 -29.28 9.50
CA PHE A 758 -3.13 -30.16 8.35
C PHE A 758 -2.74 -31.60 8.72
N GLY A 759 -2.60 -31.93 10.01
CA GLY A 759 -2.15 -33.23 10.48
C GLY A 759 -0.67 -33.52 10.18
N ILE A 760 0.15 -32.49 9.99
CA ILE A 760 1.59 -32.63 9.71
C ILE A 760 2.37 -32.62 11.01
N GLU A 761 3.00 -33.74 11.35
CA GLU A 761 3.87 -33.83 12.52
C GLU A 761 5.20 -33.11 12.24
N THR A 762 5.56 -32.17 13.12
CA THR A 762 6.83 -31.42 13.05
C THR A 762 7.60 -31.51 14.38
N VAL A 763 8.83 -30.99 14.42
CA VAL A 763 9.61 -30.83 15.66
C VAL A 763 9.67 -29.37 16.13
N TRP A 764 8.81 -28.52 15.55
CA TRP A 764 8.79 -27.09 15.82
C TRP A 764 8.27 -26.78 17.24
N PRO A 765 8.63 -25.62 17.81
CA PRO A 765 8.26 -25.28 19.18
C PRO A 765 6.74 -25.28 19.39
N ASP A 766 6.28 -25.95 20.45
CA ASP A 766 4.94 -25.75 20.99
C ASP A 766 5.02 -24.73 22.13
N THR A 767 4.44 -23.56 21.91
CA THR A 767 4.47 -22.45 22.86
C THR A 767 3.11 -22.25 23.55
N GLY A 768 2.12 -23.10 23.25
CA GLY A 768 0.76 -23.01 23.80
C GLY A 768 -0.16 -22.01 23.10
N VAL A 769 0.15 -21.56 21.88
CA VAL A 769 -0.71 -20.65 21.08
C VAL A 769 -2.03 -21.30 20.65
N ALA A 770 -1.99 -22.61 20.36
CA ALA A 770 -3.13 -23.34 19.82
C ALA A 770 -3.30 -24.67 20.57
N PRO A 771 -3.71 -24.64 21.85
CA PRO A 771 -3.88 -25.88 22.63
C PRO A 771 -4.91 -26.85 22.01
N TRP A 772 -5.78 -26.35 21.14
CA TRP A 772 -6.77 -27.10 20.37
C TRP A 772 -6.19 -27.84 19.16
N SER A 773 -4.97 -27.52 18.69
CA SER A 773 -4.41 -28.10 17.47
C SER A 773 -4.06 -29.59 17.61
N ASN A 774 -3.87 -30.07 18.84
CA ASN A 774 -3.53 -31.46 19.17
C ASN A 774 -4.71 -32.44 19.04
N VAL A 775 -5.93 -31.96 18.74
CA VAL A 775 -7.09 -32.83 18.50
C VAL A 775 -6.96 -33.41 17.10
N ARG A 776 -6.26 -34.56 17.02
CA ARG A 776 -6.05 -35.34 15.78
C ARG A 776 -7.35 -35.47 14.98
N MET A 777 -7.39 -34.87 13.79
CA MET A 777 -8.35 -35.30 12.77
C MET A 777 -8.12 -36.80 12.51
N ALA A 778 -9.19 -37.60 12.50
CA ALA A 778 -9.10 -38.97 12.04
C ALA A 778 -8.56 -38.94 10.59
N PRO A 779 -7.63 -39.82 10.21
CA PRO A 779 -7.07 -39.86 8.87
C PRO A 779 -8.14 -40.34 7.88
N HIS A 780 -8.98 -39.42 7.41
CA HIS A 780 -9.84 -39.64 6.28
C HIS A 780 -9.56 -38.54 5.24
N GLU A 781 -9.15 -39.01 4.06
CA GLU A 781 -9.30 -38.32 2.77
C GLU A 781 -8.34 -37.15 2.45
N LEU A 782 -7.03 -37.31 2.69
CA LEU A 782 -5.98 -36.50 2.04
C LEU A 782 -5.58 -37.01 0.63
N ALA A 783 -6.31 -37.99 0.07
CA ALA A 783 -6.08 -38.47 -1.27
C ALA A 783 -6.80 -37.53 -2.27
N ARG A 784 -6.01 -36.83 -3.10
CA ARG A 784 -6.52 -36.28 -4.35
C ARG A 784 -7.02 -37.45 -5.20
N ASP A 785 -8.32 -37.70 -5.20
CA ASP A 785 -8.90 -38.51 -6.25
C ASP A 785 -8.67 -37.77 -7.58
N ASP A 786 -7.96 -38.43 -8.49
CA ASP A 786 -7.70 -37.93 -9.84
C ASP A 786 -9.01 -37.45 -10.45
N ALA A 787 -9.06 -36.15 -10.73
CA ALA A 787 -10.22 -35.46 -11.27
C ALA A 787 -10.73 -36.18 -12.54
N THR A 788 -11.92 -36.77 -12.45
CA THR A 788 -12.77 -36.92 -13.63
C THR A 788 -13.11 -35.52 -14.15
N PRO A 789 -12.85 -35.21 -15.44
CA PRO A 789 -13.12 -33.89 -15.98
C PRO A 789 -14.63 -33.60 -15.96
N HIS A 790 -15.02 -32.49 -15.36
CA HIS A 790 -16.37 -31.95 -15.50
C HIS A 790 -16.65 -31.63 -16.99
N PRO A 791 -17.86 -31.93 -17.50
CA PRO A 791 -18.22 -31.61 -18.88
C PRO A 791 -18.44 -30.11 -19.04
N ASP A 792 -17.96 -29.61 -20.18
CA ASP A 792 -18.09 -28.23 -20.68
C ASP A 792 -19.55 -27.73 -20.64
N PRO A 793 -19.87 -26.56 -20.06
CA PRO A 793 -21.22 -25.98 -20.09
C PRO A 793 -21.46 -25.22 -21.41
N ALA A 794 -20.97 -25.75 -22.53
CA ALA A 794 -21.15 -25.19 -23.87
C ALA A 794 -21.58 -26.28 -24.86
N SER A 795 -22.68 -26.95 -24.55
CA SER A 795 -23.47 -27.69 -25.54
C SER A 795 -24.96 -27.67 -25.17
N ASN A 796 -25.58 -26.51 -25.35
CA ASN A 796 -26.88 -26.32 -26.00
C ASN A 796 -27.13 -24.85 -26.28
#